data_AF-A0A2M7FDK3-F1
#
_entry.id   AF-A0A2M7FDK3-F1
#
_cell.length_a   1.000
_cell.length_b   1.000
_cell.length_c   1.000
_cell.angle_alpha   90.00
_cell.angle_beta   90.00
_cell.angle_gamma   90.00
#
_symmetry.space_group_name_H-M   'P 1'
#
loop_
_entity.id
_entity.type
_entity.pdbx_description
1 polymer ?
#
loop_
_entity_poly.entity_id
_entity_poly.type
_entity_poly.pdbx_seq_one_letter_code
_entity_poly.pdbx_strand_id
1 'polypeptide(L)'
;MHSPASFKNLLFKILNIAPHEVGRILEAWSIRLCFQTGFVIGWTMLTAIIVKEFGITMLPWMYMVNALLIVAGSFIYSQIIYAFENRKLIIVSIITALVLLVLDATVFAENMTIFLAVTLVILSVFVSQLHIMLLAFIEELFTPNENERANPIIETSEPLGGIIGGSILALLAGHIHVTDFTYFWAFFMLIIIPILLFFYRKRHRFMTLIPSADAKETGSSRGNRVSHGIKHLRAIPFVRFLAIVIFCQWMFVNILNYQYTKAVDESLGHGPVAESNHAIDTSHTSIDTHAEDDHVEKTTAVKEQKADGHGESNAHEDLLTHGLGTLHIVFSSLMFLMQILLSSRLVARLGIVRAMRIMPGISLAGVLTMLLNFQFFTVIAAKGLYEMFLVVHTNAYHNSYYAISERIREQIREFLEGVMRPLGIFFGTGVLLLIQWLIPGEYLNTSLSLLMGAVLVTMLVLLSWMQGKYTLLAKKNLDLIGDHPEKHLAIEILSQRGHQDASEILTKNLIYKNESPRTKIKILKSLALLRDTTALPEIIAALDDPDEAVQQQACQTLAAYKKLGKHFFSQTFAKYRVVGALTDLFLRTQSKQLRSEIVQVFANIHHDDVVPFLLSRLEDGDDSIKADIINIIGMFHDINAGYYIEKYLDHADSMIRAQTIIALWQFKKYRLKLMIHLTALLDDEEDTEQLLAGIFVLGETKSIQEIPRLLHYLKSDNSDIRTAAAVALAKLGKTEAVEQLLEAMLEGQESHGAAVKQKVRHVESYYVKMLNAHLERHILAKMEEEFGNKKELILDDLPMDKLRNLKYYYELLEHDHAILKIEHMIKRKELAAEKKDA
;
A
#
# COMPACT_ATOMS: atom_id res chain seq x y z
N MET A 1 -11.88 12.91 -29.50
CA MET A 1 -10.64 13.50 -28.92
C MET A 1 -10.68 13.26 -27.41
N HIS A 2 -9.93 12.27 -26.93
CA HIS A 2 -9.84 11.97 -25.49
C HIS A 2 -8.96 13.04 -24.83
N SER A 3 -9.52 13.82 -23.91
CA SER A 3 -8.73 14.78 -23.15
C SER A 3 -7.71 14.03 -22.26
N PRO A 4 -6.49 14.56 -22.08
CA PRO A 4 -5.47 13.98 -21.20
C PRO A 4 -5.93 13.84 -19.73
N ALA A 5 -6.97 14.57 -19.33
CA ALA A 5 -7.61 14.43 -18.02
C ALA A 5 -8.31 13.06 -17.83
N SER A 6 -8.86 12.46 -18.88
CA SER A 6 -9.55 11.16 -18.78
C SER A 6 -8.59 10.00 -18.50
N PHE A 7 -7.41 10.01 -19.13
CA PHE A 7 -6.39 8.99 -18.92
C PHE A 7 -5.75 9.09 -17.54
N LYS A 8 -5.46 10.32 -17.09
CA LYS A 8 -4.91 10.57 -15.75
C LYS A 8 -5.87 10.11 -14.64
N ASN A 9 -7.16 10.37 -14.82
CA ASN A 9 -8.20 9.91 -13.87
C ASN A 9 -8.40 8.40 -13.92
N LEU A 10 -8.29 7.76 -15.09
CA LEU A 10 -8.32 6.30 -15.22
C LEU A 10 -7.11 5.67 -14.51
N LEU A 11 -5.92 6.25 -14.69
CA LEU A 11 -4.68 5.79 -14.07
C LEU A 11 -4.75 5.88 -12.53
N PHE A 12 -5.21 7.01 -11.98
CA PHE A 12 -5.42 7.14 -10.53
C PHE A 12 -6.46 6.16 -9.99
N LYS A 13 -7.50 5.87 -10.78
CA LYS A 13 -8.54 4.91 -10.40
C LYS A 13 -8.03 3.46 -10.43
N ILE A 14 -7.15 3.12 -11.37
CA ILE A 14 -6.52 1.80 -11.47
C ILE A 14 -5.47 1.61 -10.37
N LEU A 15 -4.64 2.62 -10.14
CA LEU A 15 -3.54 2.58 -9.17
C LEU A 15 -4.01 2.82 -7.72
N ASN A 16 -5.25 3.26 -7.52
CA ASN A 16 -5.81 3.59 -6.20
C ASN A 16 -4.94 4.58 -5.39
N ILE A 17 -4.25 5.49 -6.08
CA ILE A 17 -3.42 6.55 -5.48
C ILE A 17 -4.22 7.85 -5.44
N ALA A 18 -4.10 8.62 -4.35
CA ALA A 18 -4.65 9.95 -4.25
C ALA A 18 -3.73 11.01 -4.91
N PRO A 19 -4.27 12.05 -5.59
CA PRO A 19 -3.46 13.02 -6.35
C PRO A 19 -2.34 13.72 -5.56
N HIS A 20 -2.50 13.90 -4.25
CA HIS A 20 -1.50 14.51 -3.37
C HIS A 20 -0.34 13.55 -3.01
N GLU A 21 -0.56 12.23 -3.04
CA GLU A 21 0.46 11.21 -2.75
C GLU A 21 1.50 11.11 -3.88
N VAL A 22 1.13 11.50 -5.10
CA VAL A 22 1.93 11.33 -6.33
C VAL A 22 3.32 11.93 -6.21
N GLY A 23 3.46 13.09 -5.55
CA GLY A 23 4.78 13.72 -5.36
C GLY A 23 5.71 12.89 -4.50
N ARG A 24 5.20 12.35 -3.38
CA ARG A 24 5.94 11.48 -2.44
C ARG A 24 6.25 10.13 -3.07
N ILE A 25 5.29 9.58 -3.81
CA ILE A 25 5.46 8.32 -4.54
C ILE A 25 6.54 8.46 -5.60
N LEU A 26 6.55 9.56 -6.36
CA LEU A 26 7.57 9.82 -7.37
C LEU A 26 8.96 10.00 -6.75
N GLU A 27 9.08 10.69 -5.61
CA GLU A 27 10.34 10.80 -4.85
C GLU A 27 10.88 9.42 -4.47
N ALA A 28 10.08 8.61 -3.77
CA ALA A 28 10.44 7.27 -3.33
C ALA A 28 10.78 6.35 -4.51
N TRP A 29 9.94 6.37 -5.55
CA TRP A 29 10.08 5.52 -6.73
C TRP A 29 11.33 5.85 -7.54
N SER A 30 11.62 7.13 -7.79
CA SER A 30 12.79 7.52 -8.57
C SER A 30 14.11 7.22 -7.85
N ILE A 31 14.17 7.45 -6.53
CA ILE A 31 15.38 7.11 -5.75
C ILE A 31 15.63 5.60 -5.77
N ARG A 32 14.58 4.80 -5.51
CA ARG A 32 14.69 3.35 -5.47
C ARG A 32 15.01 2.75 -6.84
N LEU A 33 14.48 3.34 -7.93
CA LEU A 33 14.82 2.95 -9.30
C LEU A 33 16.33 3.10 -9.57
N CYS A 34 16.89 4.29 -9.28
CA CYS A 34 18.31 4.56 -9.49
C CYS A 34 19.18 3.65 -8.61
N PHE A 35 18.83 3.51 -7.32
CA PHE A 35 19.52 2.61 -6.41
C PHE A 35 19.53 1.16 -6.93
N GLN A 36 18.37 0.64 -7.34
CA GLN A 36 18.27 -0.74 -7.81
C GLN A 36 19.01 -0.96 -9.12
N THR A 37 18.93 -0.02 -10.06
CA THR A 37 19.64 -0.11 -11.35
C THR A 37 21.15 -0.23 -11.11
N GLY A 38 21.70 0.63 -10.25
CA GLY A 38 23.10 0.57 -9.86
C GLY A 38 23.47 -0.75 -9.16
N PHE A 39 22.63 -1.21 -8.21
CA PHE A 39 22.86 -2.47 -7.50
C PHE A 39 22.90 -3.67 -8.44
N VAL A 40 21.99 -3.76 -9.42
CA VAL A 40 21.95 -4.87 -10.39
C VAL A 40 23.22 -4.89 -11.25
N ILE A 41 23.68 -3.73 -11.71
CA ILE A 41 24.93 -3.60 -12.47
C ILE A 41 26.11 -4.06 -11.61
N GLY A 42 26.28 -3.49 -10.41
CA GLY A 42 27.40 -3.82 -9.52
C GLY A 42 27.43 -5.28 -9.08
N TRP A 43 26.29 -5.85 -8.71
CA TRP A 43 26.18 -7.25 -8.29
C TRP A 43 26.49 -8.23 -9.43
N THR A 44 25.97 -7.97 -10.63
CA THR A 44 26.20 -8.85 -11.79
C THR A 44 27.64 -8.77 -12.25
N MET A 45 28.22 -7.57 -12.33
CA MET A 45 29.63 -7.33 -12.63
C MET A 45 30.54 -8.09 -11.66
N LEU A 46 30.33 -7.90 -10.35
CA LEU A 46 31.12 -8.58 -9.32
C LEU A 46 31.01 -10.11 -9.44
N THR A 47 29.81 -10.63 -9.72
CA THR A 47 29.58 -12.06 -9.91
C THR A 47 30.33 -12.58 -11.14
N ALA A 48 30.25 -11.88 -12.28
CA ALA A 48 30.90 -12.29 -13.51
C ALA A 48 32.43 -12.33 -13.35
N ILE A 49 33.03 -11.28 -12.77
CA ILE A 49 34.48 -11.21 -12.55
C ILE A 49 34.94 -12.35 -11.62
N ILE A 50 34.22 -12.60 -10.52
CA ILE A 50 34.62 -13.66 -9.57
C ILE A 50 34.52 -15.06 -10.19
N VAL A 51 33.46 -15.33 -10.95
CA VAL A 51 33.30 -16.62 -11.62
C VAL A 51 34.41 -16.83 -12.65
N LYS A 52 34.80 -15.78 -13.39
CA LYS A 52 35.86 -15.86 -14.40
C LYS A 52 37.27 -15.96 -13.78
N GLU A 53 37.60 -15.12 -12.80
CA GLU A 53 38.96 -15.06 -12.23
C GLU A 53 39.24 -16.19 -11.22
N PHE A 54 38.22 -16.62 -10.47
CA PHE A 54 38.39 -17.56 -9.35
C PHE A 54 37.56 -18.84 -9.48
N GLY A 55 36.73 -18.95 -10.53
CA GLY A 55 35.85 -20.09 -10.76
C GLY A 55 34.57 -20.05 -9.93
N ILE A 56 33.56 -20.79 -10.40
CA ILE A 56 32.25 -20.87 -9.73
C ILE A 56 32.33 -21.40 -8.29
N THR A 57 33.35 -22.18 -7.94
CA THR A 57 33.58 -22.71 -6.58
C THR A 57 33.92 -21.64 -5.56
N MET A 58 34.36 -20.46 -6.00
CA MET A 58 34.70 -19.32 -5.13
C MET A 58 33.51 -18.39 -4.87
N LEU A 59 32.43 -18.53 -5.64
CA LEU A 59 31.21 -17.75 -5.47
C LEU A 59 30.57 -17.90 -4.07
N PRO A 60 30.47 -19.12 -3.47
CA PRO A 60 30.04 -19.26 -2.08
C PRO A 60 30.92 -18.47 -1.10
N TRP A 61 32.25 -18.48 -1.25
CA TRP A 61 33.13 -17.74 -0.36
C TRP A 61 32.87 -16.22 -0.42
N MET A 62 32.59 -15.68 -1.61
CA MET A 62 32.15 -14.29 -1.77
C MET A 62 30.86 -14.02 -0.98
N TYR A 63 29.84 -14.88 -1.08
CA TYR A 63 28.60 -14.72 -0.33
C TYR A 63 28.83 -14.72 1.19
N MET A 64 29.73 -15.56 1.69
CA MET A 64 30.07 -15.63 3.11
C MET A 64 30.77 -14.35 3.60
N VAL A 65 31.74 -13.84 2.84
CA VAL A 65 32.44 -12.59 3.18
C VAL A 65 31.49 -11.40 3.10
N ASN A 66 30.67 -11.31 2.05
CA ASN A 66 29.62 -10.30 1.90
C ASN A 66 28.69 -10.29 3.13
N ALA A 67 28.20 -11.46 3.55
CA ALA A 67 27.33 -11.58 4.72
C ALA A 67 27.99 -11.06 6.01
N LEU A 68 29.25 -11.43 6.27
CA LEU A 68 29.98 -10.96 7.44
C LEU A 68 30.19 -9.44 7.43
N LEU A 69 30.52 -8.88 6.26
CA LEU A 69 30.71 -7.45 6.09
C LEU A 69 29.39 -6.66 6.26
N ILE A 70 28.25 -7.20 5.79
CA ILE A 70 26.94 -6.57 6.04
C ILE A 70 26.65 -6.50 7.54
N VAL A 71 26.87 -7.59 8.28
CA VAL A 71 26.65 -7.63 9.73
C VAL A 71 27.55 -6.62 10.43
N ALA A 72 28.84 -6.59 10.11
CA ALA A 72 29.79 -5.63 10.66
C ALA A 72 29.38 -4.18 10.34
N GLY A 73 28.99 -3.92 9.08
CA GLY A 73 28.48 -2.64 8.63
C GLY A 73 27.24 -2.19 9.41
N SER A 74 26.27 -3.08 9.65
CA SER A 74 25.07 -2.77 10.43
C SER A 74 25.40 -2.41 11.87
N PHE A 75 26.37 -3.09 12.51
CA PHE A 75 26.83 -2.73 13.85
C PHE A 75 27.49 -1.34 13.91
N ILE A 76 28.29 -0.98 12.90
CA ILE A 76 28.95 0.33 12.81
C ILE A 76 27.89 1.43 12.60
N TYR A 77 27.01 1.24 11.61
CA TYR A 77 26.00 2.24 11.27
C TYR A 77 24.95 2.44 12.36
N SER A 78 24.61 1.39 13.12
CA SER A 78 23.73 1.50 14.29
C SER A 78 24.29 2.45 15.36
N GLN A 79 25.61 2.69 15.39
CA GLN A 79 26.22 3.68 16.29
C GLN A 79 26.18 5.09 15.69
N ILE A 80 26.41 5.22 14.38
CA ILE A 80 26.48 6.50 13.68
C ILE A 80 25.10 7.17 13.57
N ILE A 81 24.03 6.39 13.50
CA ILE A 81 22.66 6.89 13.34
C ILE A 81 22.21 7.82 14.48
N TYR A 82 22.85 7.73 15.66
CA TYR A 82 22.58 8.61 16.80
C TYR A 82 23.26 9.98 16.71
N ALA A 83 24.29 10.11 15.87
CA ALA A 83 25.06 11.34 15.74
C ALA A 83 24.50 12.29 14.66
N PHE A 84 23.66 11.80 13.76
CA PHE A 84 23.17 12.58 12.61
C PHE A 84 21.68 12.36 12.35
N GLU A 85 21.00 13.37 11.80
CA GLU A 85 19.65 13.22 11.23
C GLU A 85 19.67 12.17 10.10
N ASN A 86 18.67 11.27 10.05
CA ASN A 86 18.54 10.17 9.07
C ASN A 86 18.87 10.60 7.62
N ARG A 87 18.40 11.79 7.21
CA ARG A 87 18.60 12.33 5.85
C ARG A 87 20.03 12.75 5.54
N LYS A 88 20.70 13.43 6.49
CA LYS A 88 22.11 13.81 6.34
C LYS A 88 22.96 12.56 6.19
N LEU A 89 22.61 11.52 6.95
CA LEU A 89 23.30 10.26 6.93
C LEU A 89 23.11 9.50 5.59
N ILE A 90 21.91 9.55 4.99
CA ILE A 90 21.68 9.05 3.62
C ILE A 90 22.58 9.77 2.61
N ILE A 91 22.61 11.10 2.62
CA ILE A 91 23.43 11.88 1.67
C ILE A 91 24.93 11.59 1.86
N VAL A 92 25.40 11.58 3.11
CA VAL A 92 26.80 11.27 3.42
C VAL A 92 27.15 9.86 2.94
N SER A 93 26.29 8.87 3.18
CA SER A 93 26.52 7.49 2.73
C SER A 93 26.58 7.37 1.21
N ILE A 94 25.73 8.10 0.48
CA ILE A 94 25.77 8.15 -0.99
C ILE A 94 27.08 8.79 -1.47
N ILE A 95 27.49 9.91 -0.87
CA ILE A 95 28.74 10.59 -1.25
C ILE A 95 29.95 9.68 -0.98
N THR A 96 30.00 9.03 0.19
CA THR A 96 31.10 8.10 0.50
C THR A 96 31.12 6.91 -0.46
N ALA A 97 29.97 6.31 -0.76
CA ALA A 97 29.88 5.22 -1.73
C ALA A 97 30.33 5.69 -3.13
N LEU A 98 29.93 6.88 -3.56
CA LEU A 98 30.30 7.46 -4.84
C LEU A 98 31.81 7.70 -4.95
N VAL A 99 32.43 8.29 -3.91
CA VAL A 99 33.87 8.52 -3.86
C VAL A 99 34.62 7.19 -3.96
N LEU A 100 34.18 6.17 -3.21
CA LEU A 100 34.79 4.85 -3.26
C LEU A 100 34.61 4.20 -4.64
N LEU A 101 33.44 4.27 -5.27
CA LEU A 101 33.21 3.73 -6.61
C LEU A 101 34.09 4.40 -7.68
N VAL A 102 34.25 5.72 -7.60
CA VAL A 102 35.11 6.46 -8.54
C VAL A 102 36.58 6.11 -8.31
N LEU A 103 37.03 6.01 -7.06
CA LEU A 103 38.39 5.57 -6.74
C LEU A 103 38.63 4.13 -7.21
N ASP A 104 37.66 3.24 -7.02
CA ASP A 104 37.74 1.84 -7.46
C ASP A 104 37.89 1.73 -8.98
N ALA A 105 37.06 2.47 -9.72
CA ALA A 105 37.08 2.49 -11.18
C ALA A 105 38.32 3.16 -11.79
N THR A 106 38.97 4.10 -11.09
CA THR A 106 40.08 4.90 -11.65
C THR A 106 41.46 4.50 -11.14
N VAL A 107 41.58 4.14 -9.86
CA VAL A 107 42.86 3.87 -9.19
C VAL A 107 43.10 2.38 -9.04
N PHE A 108 42.05 1.60 -8.73
CA PHE A 108 42.21 0.18 -8.41
C PHE A 108 41.88 -0.75 -9.58
N ALA A 109 41.33 -0.24 -10.69
CA ALA A 109 40.98 -1.02 -11.86
C ALA A 109 42.14 -1.86 -12.45
N GLU A 110 43.39 -1.40 -12.30
CA GLU A 110 44.57 -2.15 -12.75
C GLU A 110 44.93 -3.34 -11.84
N ASN A 111 44.53 -3.31 -10.56
CA ASN A 111 44.79 -4.37 -9.59
C ASN A 111 43.50 -5.08 -9.21
N MET A 112 43.20 -6.17 -9.93
CA MET A 112 41.97 -6.94 -9.80
C MET A 112 41.64 -7.38 -8.37
N THR A 113 42.65 -7.77 -7.57
CA THR A 113 42.41 -8.19 -6.18
C THR A 113 41.96 -7.05 -5.28
N ILE A 114 42.57 -5.86 -5.45
CA ILE A 114 42.18 -4.67 -4.68
C ILE A 114 40.83 -4.16 -5.16
N PHE A 115 40.61 -4.14 -6.48
CA PHE A 115 39.33 -3.78 -7.10
C PHE A 115 38.19 -4.60 -6.50
N LEU A 116 38.30 -5.93 -6.51
CA LEU A 116 37.27 -6.81 -5.97
C LEU A 116 37.06 -6.65 -4.47
N ALA A 117 38.13 -6.46 -3.69
CA ALA A 117 38.02 -6.22 -2.25
C ALA A 117 37.28 -4.91 -1.96
N VAL A 118 37.61 -3.84 -2.67
CA VAL A 118 36.97 -2.52 -2.52
C VAL A 118 35.52 -2.55 -3.02
N THR A 119 35.26 -3.10 -4.21
CA THR A 119 33.90 -3.32 -4.73
C THR A 119 33.03 -4.09 -3.73
N LEU A 120 33.56 -5.18 -3.15
CA LEU A 120 32.85 -5.98 -2.16
C LEU A 120 32.55 -5.18 -0.89
N VAL A 121 33.48 -4.35 -0.40
CA VAL A 121 33.24 -3.46 0.75
C VAL A 121 32.18 -2.39 0.43
N ILE A 122 32.23 -1.77 -0.76
CA ILE A 122 31.23 -0.80 -1.21
C ILE A 122 29.84 -1.42 -1.17
N LEU A 123 29.70 -2.61 -1.75
CA LEU A 123 28.45 -3.35 -1.83
C LEU A 123 27.93 -3.78 -0.44
N SER A 124 28.80 -4.42 0.35
CA SER A 124 28.42 -5.06 1.61
C SER A 124 28.17 -4.03 2.73
N VAL A 125 28.97 -2.97 2.79
CA VAL A 125 28.90 -1.98 3.87
C VAL A 125 28.06 -0.79 3.44
N PHE A 126 28.42 -0.08 2.38
CA PHE A 126 27.76 1.20 2.09
C PHE A 126 26.40 1.01 1.41
N VAL A 127 26.35 0.20 0.36
CA VAL A 127 25.12 0.00 -0.45
C VAL A 127 24.06 -0.75 0.36
N SER A 128 24.45 -1.80 1.11
CA SER A 128 23.52 -2.52 1.98
C SER A 128 22.93 -1.63 3.09
N GLN A 129 23.72 -0.74 3.72
CA GLN A 129 23.17 0.16 4.74
C GLN A 129 22.33 1.28 4.13
N LEU A 130 22.72 1.79 2.95
CA LEU A 130 21.91 2.75 2.20
C LEU A 130 20.53 2.16 1.87
N HIS A 131 20.45 0.87 1.51
CA HIS A 131 19.18 0.18 1.29
C HIS A 131 18.28 0.21 2.53
N ILE A 132 18.82 -0.11 3.71
CA ILE A 132 18.06 -0.11 4.97
C ILE A 132 17.54 1.29 5.30
N MET A 133 18.38 2.32 5.11
CA MET A 133 17.98 3.71 5.35
C MET A 133 16.96 4.21 4.35
N LEU A 134 17.07 3.81 3.08
CA LEU A 134 16.09 4.17 2.07
C LEU A 134 14.73 3.55 2.38
N LEU A 135 14.69 2.31 2.88
CA LEU A 135 13.46 1.67 3.30
C LEU A 135 12.81 2.42 4.49
N ALA A 136 13.61 2.82 5.49
CA ALA A 136 13.13 3.65 6.60
C ALA A 136 12.59 5.00 6.11
N PHE A 137 13.33 5.67 5.22
CA PHE A 137 12.94 6.93 4.61
C PHE A 137 11.63 6.85 3.81
N ILE A 138 11.41 5.76 3.09
CA ILE A 138 10.16 5.53 2.35
C ILE A 138 8.98 5.38 3.31
N GLU A 139 9.17 4.73 4.46
CA GLU A 139 8.08 4.63 5.44
C GLU A 139 7.79 5.95 6.15
N GLU A 140 8.79 6.78 6.40
CA GLU A 140 8.58 8.15 6.88
C GLU A 140 7.78 9.01 5.89
N LEU A 141 7.70 8.62 4.60
CA LEU A 141 6.92 9.36 3.61
C LEU A 141 5.42 9.11 3.71
N PHE A 142 4.96 7.98 4.25
CA PHE A 142 3.57 7.56 4.15
C PHE A 142 3.00 7.08 5.49
N THR A 143 1.73 7.42 5.76
CA THR A 143 0.99 6.74 6.84
C THR A 143 0.82 5.26 6.52
N PRO A 144 0.51 4.37 7.50
CA PRO A 144 0.31 2.95 7.23
C PRO A 144 -0.65 2.65 6.07
N ASN A 145 -1.76 3.40 5.99
CA ASN A 145 -2.81 3.16 4.99
C ASN A 145 -2.48 3.75 3.63
N GLU A 146 -1.75 4.87 3.60
CA GLU A 146 -1.15 5.40 2.37
C GLU A 146 -0.08 4.44 1.85
N ASN A 147 0.77 3.91 2.75
CA ASN A 147 1.84 3.01 2.35
C ASN A 147 1.29 1.69 1.81
N GLU A 148 0.19 1.16 2.34
CA GLU A 148 -0.47 -0.02 1.77
C GLU A 148 -0.90 0.18 0.30
N ARG A 149 -1.28 1.41 -0.07
CA ARG A 149 -1.66 1.77 -1.45
C ARG A 149 -0.45 2.14 -2.32
N ALA A 150 0.49 2.90 -1.75
CA ALA A 150 1.63 3.48 -2.44
C ALA A 150 2.79 2.48 -2.64
N ASN A 151 3.07 1.65 -1.64
CA ASN A 151 4.21 0.75 -1.63
C ASN A 151 4.23 -0.24 -2.80
N PRO A 152 3.10 -0.86 -3.22
CA PRO A 152 3.09 -1.72 -4.40
C PRO A 152 3.56 -1.01 -5.67
N ILE A 153 3.38 0.30 -5.76
CA ILE A 153 3.77 1.11 -6.91
C ILE A 153 5.22 1.56 -6.78
N ILE A 154 5.65 1.97 -5.58
CA ILE A 154 7.05 2.27 -5.29
C ILE A 154 7.92 1.05 -5.57
N GLU A 155 7.47 -0.14 -5.18
CA GLU A 155 8.15 -1.41 -5.44
C GLU A 155 8.29 -1.75 -6.93
N THR A 156 7.46 -1.21 -7.83
CA THR A 156 7.66 -1.41 -9.29
C THR A 156 8.99 -0.85 -9.80
N SER A 157 9.61 0.07 -9.05
CA SER A 157 10.95 0.58 -9.36
C SER A 157 12.02 -0.51 -9.32
N GLU A 158 11.83 -1.56 -8.53
CA GLU A 158 12.80 -2.64 -8.38
C GLU A 158 12.92 -3.51 -9.65
N PRO A 159 11.84 -4.13 -10.16
CA PRO A 159 11.91 -4.84 -11.42
C PRO A 159 12.25 -3.91 -12.58
N LEU A 160 11.77 -2.66 -12.60
CA LEU A 160 12.14 -1.73 -13.67
C LEU A 160 13.64 -1.41 -13.66
N GLY A 161 14.25 -1.25 -12.48
CA GLY A 161 15.69 -1.08 -12.34
C GLY A 161 16.47 -2.31 -12.78
N GLY A 162 15.94 -3.51 -12.53
CA GLY A 162 16.48 -4.76 -13.06
C GLY A 162 16.45 -4.86 -14.59
N ILE A 163 15.35 -4.41 -15.23
CA ILE A 163 15.24 -4.34 -16.69
C ILE A 163 16.29 -3.36 -17.26
N ILE A 164 16.40 -2.16 -16.69
CA ILE A 164 17.35 -1.14 -17.15
C ILE A 164 18.80 -1.62 -16.95
N GLY A 165 19.14 -2.08 -15.74
CA GLY A 165 20.49 -2.56 -15.43
C GLY A 165 20.88 -3.78 -16.26
N GLY A 166 19.97 -4.76 -16.37
CA GLY A 166 20.15 -5.94 -17.23
C GLY A 166 20.31 -5.57 -18.70
N SER A 167 19.59 -4.57 -19.20
CA SER A 167 19.73 -4.08 -20.58
C SER A 167 21.08 -3.41 -20.82
N ILE A 168 21.56 -2.59 -19.89
CA ILE A 168 22.89 -1.95 -19.97
C ILE A 168 23.97 -3.03 -20.03
N LEU A 169 23.91 -4.02 -19.14
CA LEU A 169 24.86 -5.15 -19.13
C LEU A 169 24.79 -5.95 -20.43
N ALA A 170 23.60 -6.36 -20.86
CA ALA A 170 23.42 -7.20 -22.05
C ALA A 170 23.85 -6.50 -23.35
N LEU A 171 23.58 -5.19 -23.49
CA LEU A 171 23.92 -4.44 -24.71
C LEU A 171 25.39 -4.02 -24.78
N LEU A 172 26.02 -3.73 -23.64
CA LEU A 172 27.40 -3.22 -23.59
C LEU A 172 28.44 -4.30 -23.28
N ALA A 173 28.05 -5.49 -22.83
CA ALA A 173 28.96 -6.62 -22.69
C ALA A 173 29.67 -6.89 -24.02
N GLY A 174 31.00 -7.07 -23.99
CA GLY A 174 31.85 -7.21 -25.18
C GLY A 174 32.21 -5.90 -25.90
N HIS A 175 31.63 -4.76 -25.51
CA HIS A 175 31.96 -3.45 -26.08
C HIS A 175 32.80 -2.57 -25.14
N ILE A 176 32.70 -2.80 -23.84
CA ILE A 176 33.45 -2.09 -22.80
C ILE A 176 34.07 -3.09 -21.83
N HIS A 177 35.12 -2.70 -21.11
CA HIS A 177 35.68 -3.56 -20.08
C HIS A 177 34.68 -3.73 -18.93
N VAL A 178 34.63 -4.93 -18.34
CA VAL A 178 33.65 -5.25 -17.30
C VAL A 178 33.83 -4.35 -16.06
N THR A 179 35.06 -3.93 -15.75
CA THR A 179 35.34 -2.94 -14.68
C THR A 179 34.71 -1.57 -14.94
N ASP A 180 34.49 -1.20 -16.21
CA ASP A 180 33.92 0.11 -16.58
C ASP A 180 32.42 0.19 -16.26
N PHE A 181 31.74 -0.94 -16.03
CA PHE A 181 30.38 -0.94 -15.49
C PHE A 181 30.27 -0.24 -14.12
N THR A 182 31.39 -0.12 -13.39
CA THR A 182 31.47 0.65 -12.14
C THR A 182 31.13 2.14 -12.35
N TYR A 183 31.45 2.72 -13.52
CA TYR A 183 31.08 4.10 -13.84
C TYR A 183 29.56 4.27 -14.00
N PHE A 184 28.88 3.29 -14.62
CA PHE A 184 27.42 3.30 -14.71
C PHE A 184 26.79 3.19 -13.31
N TRP A 185 27.35 2.35 -12.44
CA TRP A 185 26.89 2.26 -11.06
C TRP A 185 27.06 3.59 -10.32
N ALA A 186 28.23 4.22 -10.41
CA ALA A 186 28.50 5.53 -9.84
C ALA A 186 27.53 6.61 -10.37
N PHE A 187 27.24 6.60 -11.67
CA PHE A 187 26.29 7.52 -12.29
C PHE A 187 24.88 7.41 -11.70
N PHE A 188 24.34 6.21 -11.55
CA PHE A 188 23.01 6.02 -10.95
C PHE A 188 22.98 6.41 -9.47
N MET A 189 24.06 6.19 -8.72
CA MET A 189 24.19 6.66 -7.34
C MET A 189 24.24 8.18 -7.25
N LEU A 190 24.95 8.84 -8.18
CA LEU A 190 25.05 10.30 -8.25
C LEU A 190 23.68 10.95 -8.49
N ILE A 191 22.84 10.38 -9.36
CA ILE A 191 21.50 10.89 -9.69
C ILE A 191 20.57 10.94 -8.47
N ILE A 192 20.80 10.12 -7.44
CA ILE A 192 19.96 10.11 -6.24
C ILE A 192 20.02 11.46 -5.49
N ILE A 193 21.19 12.13 -5.48
CA ILE A 193 21.37 13.41 -4.76
C ILE A 193 20.48 14.54 -5.33
N PRO A 194 20.51 14.87 -6.64
CA PRO A 194 19.66 15.91 -7.18
C PRO A 194 18.17 15.56 -7.06
N ILE A 195 17.78 14.29 -7.13
CA ILE A 195 16.39 13.86 -6.87
C ILE A 195 15.99 14.20 -5.43
N LEU A 196 16.79 13.79 -4.45
CA LEU A 196 16.58 14.10 -3.03
C LEU A 196 16.47 15.61 -2.81
N LEU A 197 17.36 16.42 -3.41
CA LEU A 197 17.35 17.87 -3.26
C LEU A 197 16.15 18.54 -3.96
N PHE A 198 15.76 18.06 -5.14
CA PHE A 198 14.61 18.58 -5.90
C PHE A 198 13.31 18.36 -5.14
N PHE A 199 13.06 17.12 -4.70
CA PHE A 199 11.88 16.81 -3.92
C PHE A 199 11.93 17.44 -2.55
N TYR A 200 13.09 17.56 -1.89
CA TYR A 200 13.22 18.28 -0.63
C TYR A 200 12.70 19.72 -0.71
N ARG A 201 13.09 20.49 -1.74
CA ARG A 201 12.60 21.86 -1.94
C ARG A 201 11.10 21.92 -2.19
N LYS A 202 10.56 20.94 -2.92
CA LYS A 202 9.12 20.85 -3.20
C LYS A 202 8.33 20.34 -1.99
N ARG A 203 8.94 19.52 -1.15
CA ARG A 203 8.37 18.87 0.04
C ARG A 203 8.19 19.86 1.19
N HIS A 204 9.01 20.91 1.28
CA HIS A 204 8.72 22.13 2.09
C HIS A 204 7.42 22.86 1.68
N ARG A 205 6.75 22.41 0.61
CA ARG A 205 5.46 22.94 0.15
C ARG A 205 4.33 21.90 0.25
N PHE A 206 4.61 20.71 0.79
CA PHE A 206 3.69 19.55 0.78
C PHE A 206 3.79 18.63 2.02
N MET A 207 4.69 18.85 2.98
CA MET A 207 4.87 17.90 4.11
C MET A 207 3.88 18.09 5.26
N THR A 208 3.02 17.08 5.41
CA THR A 208 2.78 16.25 6.60
C THR A 208 3.05 16.89 7.97
N LEU A 209 2.05 17.60 8.46
CA LEU A 209 1.93 18.05 9.84
C LEU A 209 1.56 16.92 10.83
N ILE A 210 1.91 15.64 10.57
CA ILE A 210 1.72 14.61 11.60
C ILE A 210 2.66 14.98 12.73
N PRO A 211 2.15 15.30 13.92
CA PRO A 211 3.01 15.75 14.98
C PRO A 211 3.94 14.58 15.36
N SER A 212 5.24 14.83 15.32
CA SER A 212 6.19 14.00 16.07
C SER A 212 5.87 14.25 17.54
N ALA A 213 5.25 13.26 18.21
CA ALA A 213 4.91 13.39 19.63
C ALA A 213 6.18 13.49 20.50
N ASP A 214 7.32 12.97 20.02
CA ASP A 214 8.43 12.61 20.89
C ASP A 214 9.79 13.01 20.29
N ALA A 215 9.97 14.27 19.89
CA ALA A 215 11.32 14.78 19.63
C ALA A 215 12.20 14.79 20.92
N LYS A 216 11.60 14.59 22.11
CA LYS A 216 12.30 14.55 23.40
C LYS A 216 12.22 13.21 24.16
N GLU A 217 11.37 12.27 23.78
CA GLU A 217 11.30 10.92 24.39
C GLU A 217 12.05 9.84 23.60
N THR A 218 12.89 10.22 22.62
CA THR A 218 13.97 9.35 22.11
C THR A 218 15.13 9.22 23.10
N GLY A 219 14.82 9.22 24.41
CA GLY A 219 15.66 8.63 25.45
C GLY A 219 15.69 7.10 25.35
N SER A 220 15.65 6.53 24.14
CA SER A 220 16.13 5.16 23.96
C SER A 220 17.59 5.19 24.36
N SER A 221 17.90 4.49 25.45
CA SER A 221 19.23 4.24 25.97
C SER A 221 20.29 4.29 24.85
N ARG A 222 21.40 4.99 25.13
CA ARG A 222 22.63 5.11 24.34
C ARG A 222 23.32 3.74 24.10
N GLY A 223 22.54 2.74 23.73
CA GLY A 223 22.87 1.34 23.59
C GLY A 223 22.42 0.84 22.23
N ASN A 224 23.24 -0.04 21.66
CA ASN A 224 23.18 -0.50 20.28
C ASN A 224 21.76 -0.99 19.86
N ARG A 225 21.11 -0.40 18.83
CA ARG A 225 19.74 -0.77 18.38
C ARG A 225 19.63 -2.25 18.02
N VAL A 226 20.69 -2.80 17.42
CA VAL A 226 20.81 -4.23 17.10
C VAL A 226 20.68 -5.10 18.36
N SER A 227 21.28 -4.68 19.48
CA SER A 227 21.21 -5.40 20.76
C SER A 227 19.80 -5.35 21.39
N HIS A 228 19.08 -4.25 21.16
CA HIS A 228 17.68 -4.12 21.57
C HIS A 228 16.77 -4.98 20.68
N GLY A 229 17.04 -5.05 19.37
CA GLY A 229 16.36 -5.95 18.43
C GLY A 229 16.41 -7.42 18.90
N ILE A 230 17.56 -7.89 19.39
CA ILE A 230 17.71 -9.25 19.97
C ILE A 230 16.82 -9.44 21.21
N LYS A 231 16.69 -8.44 22.07
CA LYS A 231 15.80 -8.51 23.25
C LYS A 231 14.33 -8.62 22.79
N HIS A 232 13.92 -7.81 21.81
CA HIS A 232 12.56 -7.83 21.26
C HIS A 232 12.24 -9.14 20.54
N LEU A 233 13.20 -9.75 19.85
CA LEU A 233 13.09 -11.08 19.25
C LEU A 233 12.69 -12.15 20.27
N ARG A 234 13.24 -12.09 21.48
CA ARG A 234 12.86 -13.02 22.57
C ARG A 234 11.51 -12.68 23.16
N ALA A 235 11.18 -11.40 23.28
CA ALA A 235 9.95 -10.93 23.93
C ALA A 235 8.68 -11.11 23.07
N ILE A 236 8.78 -10.98 21.74
CA ILE A 236 7.63 -10.98 20.83
C ILE A 236 7.66 -12.25 19.96
N PRO A 237 6.77 -13.23 20.20
CA PRO A 237 6.75 -14.48 19.44
C PRO A 237 6.63 -14.28 17.93
N PHE A 238 5.78 -13.35 17.47
CA PHE A 238 5.63 -13.05 16.04
C PHE A 238 6.95 -12.67 15.38
N VAL A 239 7.72 -11.77 16.00
CA VAL A 239 9.02 -11.31 15.50
C VAL A 239 10.04 -12.45 15.46
N ARG A 240 9.99 -13.36 16.43
CA ARG A 240 10.83 -14.57 16.44
C ARG A 240 10.58 -15.44 15.21
N PHE A 241 9.32 -15.71 14.90
CA PHE A 241 8.95 -16.48 13.71
C PHE A 241 9.36 -15.76 12.43
N LEU A 242 9.12 -14.45 12.36
CA LEU A 242 9.49 -13.62 11.23
C LEU A 242 11.01 -13.68 10.97
N ALA A 243 11.83 -13.61 12.02
CA ALA A 243 13.28 -13.72 11.92
C ALA A 243 13.74 -15.08 11.37
N ILE A 244 13.14 -16.18 11.84
CA ILE A 244 13.48 -17.53 11.36
C ILE A 244 13.05 -17.69 9.90
N VAL A 245 11.89 -17.15 9.52
CA VAL A 245 11.41 -17.17 8.12
C VAL A 245 12.38 -16.43 7.20
N ILE A 246 12.83 -15.23 7.58
CA ILE A 246 13.81 -14.45 6.80
C ILE A 246 15.14 -15.20 6.72
N PHE A 247 15.59 -15.78 7.83
CA PHE A 247 16.79 -16.61 7.85
C PHE A 247 16.68 -17.77 6.86
N CYS A 248 15.59 -18.55 6.90
CA CYS A 248 15.35 -19.66 5.97
C CYS A 248 15.22 -19.20 4.52
N GLN A 249 14.54 -18.08 4.27
CA GLN A 249 14.41 -17.49 2.94
C GLN A 249 15.80 -17.19 2.36
N TRP A 250 16.64 -16.45 3.09
CA TRP A 250 17.95 -16.09 2.58
C TRP A 250 18.89 -17.29 2.51
N MET A 251 18.71 -18.30 3.36
CA MET A 251 19.40 -19.58 3.23
C MET A 251 19.06 -20.26 1.88
N PHE A 252 17.77 -20.34 1.54
CA PHE A 252 17.29 -20.88 0.27
C PHE A 252 17.79 -20.06 -0.94
N VAL A 253 17.67 -18.74 -0.88
CA VAL A 253 18.01 -17.83 -1.99
C VAL A 253 19.47 -17.96 -2.39
N ASN A 254 20.39 -18.08 -1.43
CA ASN A 254 21.81 -18.18 -1.77
C ASN A 254 22.17 -19.51 -2.42
N ILE A 255 21.56 -20.61 -1.98
CA ILE A 255 21.76 -21.92 -2.62
C ILE A 255 21.18 -21.89 -4.05
N LEU A 256 19.97 -21.31 -4.21
CA LEU A 256 19.35 -21.12 -5.52
C LEU A 256 20.22 -20.24 -6.44
N ASN A 257 20.76 -19.14 -5.92
CA ASN A 257 21.63 -18.23 -6.68
C ASN A 257 22.92 -18.93 -7.14
N TYR A 258 23.54 -19.72 -6.27
CA TYR A 258 24.70 -20.52 -6.65
C TYR A 258 24.36 -21.51 -7.77
N GLN A 259 23.28 -22.29 -7.62
CA GLN A 259 22.86 -23.25 -8.65
C GLN A 259 22.48 -22.56 -9.97
N TYR A 260 21.85 -21.39 -9.88
CA TYR A 260 21.52 -20.53 -11.02
C TYR A 260 22.78 -20.07 -11.75
N THR A 261 23.73 -19.43 -11.06
CA THR A 261 24.96 -18.93 -11.69
C THR A 261 25.79 -20.08 -12.25
N LYS A 262 25.87 -21.21 -11.54
CA LYS A 262 26.53 -22.43 -12.02
C LYS A 262 25.89 -22.95 -13.32
N ALA A 263 24.56 -23.04 -13.37
CA ALA A 263 23.86 -23.51 -14.57
C ALA A 263 24.08 -22.58 -15.78
N VAL A 264 24.12 -21.27 -15.55
CA VAL A 264 24.43 -20.29 -16.61
C VAL A 264 25.86 -20.44 -17.10
N ASP A 265 26.83 -20.51 -16.20
CA ASP A 265 28.25 -20.69 -16.52
C ASP A 265 28.51 -22.00 -17.32
N GLU A 266 27.95 -23.13 -16.86
CA GLU A 266 28.03 -24.42 -17.56
C GLU A 266 27.40 -24.38 -18.96
N SER A 267 26.29 -23.66 -19.13
CA SER A 267 25.63 -23.53 -20.45
C SER A 267 26.45 -22.74 -21.46
N LEU A 268 27.25 -21.78 -21.00
CA LEU A 268 28.11 -20.95 -21.84
C LEU A 268 29.42 -21.65 -22.21
N GLY A 269 29.93 -22.52 -21.33
CA GLY A 269 31.10 -23.37 -21.59
C GLY A 269 30.89 -24.46 -22.65
N HIS A 270 29.65 -24.72 -23.09
CA HIS A 270 29.29 -25.75 -24.06
C HIS A 270 28.74 -25.19 -25.41
N GLY A 271 29.07 -23.95 -25.80
CA GLY A 271 28.70 -23.35 -27.09
C GLY A 271 29.28 -24.10 -28.33
N PRO A 272 28.67 -23.97 -29.52
CA PRO A 272 28.52 -25.08 -30.47
C PRO A 272 29.76 -25.36 -31.32
N VAL A 273 30.38 -26.51 -31.09
CA VAL A 273 31.24 -27.17 -32.09
C VAL A 273 30.60 -28.51 -32.46
N ALA A 274 29.90 -28.50 -33.59
CA ALA A 274 29.55 -29.66 -34.42
C ALA A 274 28.60 -30.73 -33.85
N GLU A 275 27.34 -30.37 -33.57
CA GLU A 275 26.20 -31.26 -33.82
C GLU A 275 25.53 -30.85 -35.15
N SER A 276 26.18 -31.17 -36.28
CA SER A 276 25.53 -31.11 -37.60
C SER A 276 26.08 -32.18 -38.52
N ASN A 277 26.04 -33.44 -38.11
CA ASN A 277 26.21 -34.57 -39.03
C ASN A 277 25.41 -35.77 -38.53
N HIS A 278 24.08 -35.62 -38.50
CA HIS A 278 23.22 -36.79 -38.71
C HIS A 278 21.99 -36.42 -39.54
N ALA A 279 21.90 -37.13 -40.67
CA ALA A 279 20.76 -37.33 -41.55
C ALA A 279 20.31 -36.11 -42.39
N ILE A 280 20.55 -36.19 -43.70
CA ILE A 280 19.52 -36.60 -44.67
C ILE A 280 20.23 -37.26 -45.86
N ASP A 281 19.97 -38.56 -46.00
CA ASP A 281 20.13 -39.32 -47.24
C ASP A 281 18.90 -39.03 -48.12
N THR A 282 19.13 -38.60 -49.36
CA THR A 282 18.30 -38.96 -50.52
C THR A 282 19.05 -38.60 -51.80
N SER A 283 19.28 -39.63 -52.60
CA SER A 283 19.77 -39.68 -53.97
C SER A 283 19.06 -38.74 -54.95
N HIS A 284 19.81 -38.19 -55.92
CA HIS A 284 19.66 -38.43 -57.37
C HIS A 284 20.68 -37.59 -58.18
N THR A 285 21.54 -38.30 -58.95
CA THR A 285 21.93 -38.10 -60.38
C THR A 285 21.85 -36.68 -60.98
N SER A 286 22.75 -36.15 -61.83
CA SER A 286 24.00 -36.56 -62.49
C SER A 286 24.37 -35.42 -63.48
N ILE A 287 25.63 -35.34 -63.92
CA ILE A 287 26.18 -34.79 -65.19
C ILE A 287 27.05 -33.53 -65.09
N ASP A 288 28.27 -33.71 -65.62
CA ASP A 288 29.41 -32.82 -65.85
C ASP A 288 29.13 -31.56 -66.71
N THR A 289 29.93 -30.49 -66.55
CA THR A 289 30.92 -30.02 -67.56
C THR A 289 31.51 -28.62 -67.28
N HIS A 290 32.85 -28.58 -67.32
CA HIS A 290 33.81 -27.56 -67.77
C HIS A 290 33.48 -26.05 -67.95
N ALA A 291 34.40 -25.26 -67.36
CA ALA A 291 35.30 -24.24 -67.97
C ALA A 291 34.90 -22.75 -68.09
N GLU A 292 35.89 -21.93 -67.63
CA GLU A 292 36.42 -20.66 -68.15
C GLU A 292 35.72 -19.30 -67.86
N ASP A 293 36.41 -18.55 -66.98
CA ASP A 293 36.96 -17.18 -67.11
C ASP A 293 36.13 -15.88 -67.08
N ASP A 294 36.75 -14.96 -66.32
CA ASP A 294 36.78 -13.49 -66.36
C ASP A 294 35.57 -12.66 -65.86
N HIS A 295 35.76 -12.01 -64.70
CA HIS A 295 36.20 -10.61 -64.64
C HIS A 295 36.32 -10.01 -63.22
N VAL A 296 37.52 -9.47 -62.95
CA VAL A 296 37.81 -8.12 -62.37
C VAL A 296 37.50 -7.84 -60.88
N GLU A 297 38.54 -8.04 -60.06
CA GLU A 297 39.28 -7.00 -59.33
C GLU A 297 38.51 -5.91 -58.52
N LYS A 298 38.61 -6.00 -57.18
CA LYS A 298 39.06 -4.89 -56.29
C LYS A 298 39.39 -5.38 -54.87
N THR A 299 40.68 -5.58 -54.65
CA THR A 299 41.48 -5.23 -53.46
C THR A 299 40.75 -4.82 -52.17
N THR A 300 41.01 -5.55 -51.07
CA THR A 300 42.00 -5.10 -50.05
C THR A 300 42.34 -6.19 -49.02
N ALA A 301 43.61 -6.60 -49.08
CA ALA A 301 44.50 -6.97 -47.99
C ALA A 301 43.90 -7.48 -46.67
N VAL A 302 43.97 -8.80 -46.53
CA VAL A 302 44.18 -9.50 -45.26
C VAL A 302 45.32 -8.83 -44.48
N LYS A 303 44.99 -8.19 -43.36
CA LYS A 303 45.92 -8.04 -42.24
C LYS A 303 45.68 -9.22 -41.32
N GLU A 304 46.56 -10.21 -41.41
CA GLU A 304 46.84 -11.12 -40.31
C GLU A 304 47.23 -10.27 -39.10
N GLN A 305 46.31 -10.09 -38.17
CA GLN A 305 46.59 -9.55 -36.86
C GLN A 305 46.69 -10.75 -35.92
N LYS A 306 47.91 -10.93 -35.42
CA LYS A 306 48.34 -11.92 -34.43
C LYS A 306 47.23 -12.21 -33.42
N ALA A 307 46.88 -13.49 -33.32
CA ALA A 307 46.20 -14.05 -32.18
C ALA A 307 47.10 -13.89 -30.94
N ASP A 308 46.89 -12.81 -30.19
CA ASP A 308 47.31 -12.75 -28.79
C ASP A 308 46.38 -13.69 -28.01
N GLY A 309 46.96 -14.59 -27.21
CA GLY A 309 46.25 -15.48 -26.28
C GLY A 309 45.53 -14.75 -25.12
N HIS A 310 45.10 -13.51 -25.34
CA HIS A 310 44.28 -12.69 -24.45
C HIS A 310 42.83 -12.53 -24.97
N GLY A 311 42.52 -12.97 -26.19
CA GLY A 311 41.19 -12.84 -26.80
C GLY A 311 40.13 -13.84 -26.29
N GLU A 312 40.51 -15.08 -25.97
CA GLU A 312 39.56 -16.11 -25.49
C GLU A 312 39.14 -15.89 -24.02
N SER A 313 40.02 -15.27 -23.20
CA SER A 313 39.80 -15.11 -21.75
C SER A 313 38.80 -14.00 -21.40
N ASN A 314 38.76 -12.90 -22.17
CA ASN A 314 37.77 -11.84 -21.97
C ASN A 314 36.39 -12.23 -22.52
N ALA A 315 36.34 -13.09 -23.55
CA ALA A 315 35.09 -13.52 -24.18
C ALA A 315 34.16 -14.27 -23.21
N HIS A 316 34.68 -15.12 -22.31
CA HIS A 316 33.85 -15.84 -21.32
C HIS A 316 33.19 -14.89 -20.31
N GLU A 317 33.93 -13.88 -19.85
CA GLU A 317 33.44 -12.86 -18.93
C GLU A 317 32.33 -12.01 -19.55
N ASP A 318 32.53 -11.61 -20.81
CA ASP A 318 31.55 -10.87 -21.59
C ASP A 318 30.29 -11.69 -21.87
N LEU A 319 30.45 -12.98 -22.22
CA LEU A 319 29.34 -13.91 -22.43
C LEU A 319 28.55 -14.13 -21.14
N LEU A 320 29.22 -14.28 -19.99
CA LEU A 320 28.57 -14.46 -18.70
C LEU A 320 27.84 -13.19 -18.27
N THR A 321 28.44 -12.02 -18.46
CA THR A 321 27.83 -10.71 -18.18
C THR A 321 26.60 -10.50 -19.05
N HIS A 322 26.70 -10.82 -20.35
CA HIS A 322 25.58 -10.75 -21.29
C HIS A 322 24.45 -11.72 -20.92
N GLY A 323 24.77 -12.97 -20.61
CA GLY A 323 23.82 -14.02 -20.27
C GLY A 323 23.06 -13.71 -18.98
N LEU A 324 23.77 -13.33 -17.92
CA LEU A 324 23.17 -12.91 -16.65
C LEU A 324 22.31 -11.64 -16.83
N GLY A 325 22.78 -10.67 -17.61
CA GLY A 325 22.02 -9.46 -17.94
C GLY A 325 20.71 -9.76 -18.68
N THR A 326 20.75 -10.65 -19.68
CA THR A 326 19.58 -11.07 -20.46
C THR A 326 18.55 -11.79 -19.59
N LEU A 327 18.99 -12.71 -18.72
CA LEU A 327 18.09 -13.41 -17.79
C LEU A 327 17.48 -12.45 -16.77
N HIS A 328 18.22 -11.43 -16.32
CA HIS A 328 17.66 -10.37 -15.49
C HIS A 328 16.51 -9.63 -16.18
N ILE A 329 16.63 -9.29 -17.47
CA ILE A 329 15.53 -8.66 -18.22
C ILE A 329 14.28 -9.54 -18.18
N VAL A 330 14.42 -10.85 -18.40
CA VAL A 330 13.29 -11.79 -18.41
C VAL A 330 12.63 -11.88 -17.04
N PHE A 331 13.40 -12.14 -15.97
CA PHE A 331 12.86 -12.27 -14.62
C PHE A 331 12.25 -10.96 -14.12
N SER A 332 12.93 -9.84 -14.34
CA SER A 332 12.44 -8.54 -13.93
C SER A 332 11.19 -8.11 -14.71
N SER A 333 11.05 -8.50 -15.98
CA SER A 333 9.80 -8.29 -16.74
C SER A 333 8.64 -9.10 -16.15
N LEU A 334 8.88 -10.35 -15.78
CA LEU A 334 7.88 -11.21 -15.14
C LEU A 334 7.47 -10.66 -13.76
N MET A 335 8.45 -10.22 -12.98
CA MET A 335 8.28 -9.58 -11.68
C MET A 335 7.48 -8.27 -11.81
N PHE A 336 7.78 -7.42 -12.79
CA PHE A 336 7.05 -6.16 -13.06
C PHE A 336 5.56 -6.43 -13.35
N LEU A 337 5.29 -7.44 -14.19
CA LEU A 337 3.92 -7.81 -14.54
C LEU A 337 3.15 -8.35 -13.32
N MET A 338 3.82 -9.17 -12.49
CA MET A 338 3.25 -9.69 -11.25
C MET A 338 2.95 -8.56 -10.24
N GLN A 339 3.87 -7.60 -10.10
CA GLN A 339 3.72 -6.44 -9.23
C GLN A 339 2.49 -5.60 -9.58
N ILE A 340 2.34 -5.23 -10.87
CA ILE A 340 1.27 -4.31 -11.31
C ILE A 340 -0.10 -4.99 -11.34
N LEU A 341 -0.17 -6.26 -11.74
CA LEU A 341 -1.45 -6.90 -12.03
C LEU A 341 -2.01 -7.71 -10.85
N LEU A 342 -1.16 -8.40 -10.09
CA LEU A 342 -1.58 -9.47 -9.18
C LEU A 342 -1.14 -9.27 -7.72
N SER A 343 0.01 -8.66 -7.44
CA SER A 343 0.61 -8.64 -6.09
C SER A 343 -0.33 -8.08 -5.02
N SER A 344 -0.75 -6.82 -5.17
CA SER A 344 -1.63 -6.15 -4.20
C SER A 344 -2.97 -6.85 -4.04
N ARG A 345 -3.52 -7.40 -5.14
CA ARG A 345 -4.78 -8.16 -5.13
C ARG A 345 -4.67 -9.47 -4.37
N LEU A 346 -3.53 -10.16 -4.48
CA LEU A 346 -3.29 -11.40 -3.76
C LEU A 346 -3.12 -11.15 -2.26
N VAL A 347 -2.35 -10.12 -1.87
CA VAL A 347 -2.19 -9.72 -0.47
C VAL A 347 -3.53 -9.32 0.13
N ALA A 348 -4.31 -8.46 -0.53
CA ALA A 348 -5.63 -8.05 -0.06
C ALA A 348 -6.64 -9.23 0.05
N ARG A 349 -6.58 -10.19 -0.88
CA ARG A 349 -7.50 -11.33 -0.91
C ARG A 349 -7.18 -12.39 0.14
N LEU A 350 -5.90 -12.65 0.39
CA LEU A 350 -5.43 -13.74 1.26
C LEU A 350 -5.09 -13.27 2.68
N GLY A 351 -4.78 -11.99 2.85
CA GLY A 351 -4.16 -11.45 4.06
C GLY A 351 -2.64 -11.61 4.07
N ILE A 352 -1.98 -10.91 4.97
CA ILE A 352 -0.52 -10.76 5.03
C ILE A 352 0.20 -12.12 5.13
N VAL A 353 0.00 -12.86 6.23
CA VAL A 353 0.79 -14.08 6.49
C VAL A 353 0.47 -15.20 5.48
N ARG A 354 -0.77 -15.27 4.99
CA ARG A 354 -1.14 -16.24 3.95
C ARG A 354 -0.49 -15.90 2.60
N ALA A 355 -0.39 -14.62 2.24
CA ALA A 355 0.30 -14.19 1.03
C ALA A 355 1.79 -14.53 1.06
N MET A 356 2.45 -14.40 2.23
CA MET A 356 3.85 -14.82 2.41
C MET A 356 4.11 -16.29 2.08
N ARG A 357 3.11 -17.18 2.22
CA ARG A 357 3.23 -18.62 1.91
C ARG A 357 3.25 -18.94 0.42
N ILE A 358 2.81 -18.02 -0.44
CA ILE A 358 2.74 -18.26 -1.88
C ILE A 358 4.15 -18.50 -2.43
N MET A 359 5.10 -17.61 -2.14
CA MET A 359 6.47 -17.71 -2.65
C MET A 359 7.13 -19.06 -2.32
N PRO A 360 7.24 -19.49 -1.04
CA PRO A 360 7.88 -20.77 -0.75
C PRO A 360 7.12 -21.98 -1.30
N GLY A 361 5.79 -21.90 -1.41
CA GLY A 361 4.98 -22.96 -2.02
C GLY A 361 5.26 -23.13 -3.52
N ILE A 362 5.38 -22.02 -4.26
CA ILE A 362 5.68 -22.05 -5.70
C ILE A 362 7.15 -22.38 -5.95
N SER A 363 8.06 -21.84 -5.14
CA SER A 363 9.48 -22.22 -5.19
C SER A 363 9.67 -23.71 -4.91
N LEU A 364 8.86 -24.32 -4.04
CA LEU A 364 8.93 -25.76 -3.78
C LEU A 364 8.60 -26.58 -5.04
N ALA A 365 7.60 -26.15 -5.82
CA ALA A 365 7.31 -26.78 -7.11
C ALA A 365 8.48 -26.67 -8.09
N GLY A 366 9.17 -25.51 -8.14
CA GLY A 366 10.38 -25.34 -8.95
C GLY A 366 11.56 -26.20 -8.48
N VAL A 367 11.75 -26.35 -7.17
CA VAL A 367 12.79 -27.24 -6.63
C VAL A 367 12.49 -28.72 -6.89
N LEU A 368 11.21 -29.12 -6.85
CA LEU A 368 10.81 -30.48 -7.17
C LEU A 368 11.12 -30.85 -8.62
N THR A 369 10.97 -29.92 -9.58
CA THR A 369 11.37 -30.19 -10.97
C THR A 369 12.89 -30.31 -11.12
N MET A 370 13.67 -29.50 -10.40
CA MET A 370 15.14 -29.62 -10.36
C MET A 370 15.59 -30.96 -9.76
N LEU A 371 14.87 -31.48 -8.76
CA LEU A 371 15.16 -32.77 -8.13
C LEU A 371 14.88 -33.95 -9.08
N LEU A 372 13.83 -33.84 -9.92
CA LEU A 372 13.50 -34.85 -10.93
C LEU A 372 14.49 -34.87 -12.09
N ASN A 373 14.91 -33.69 -12.57
CA ASN A 373 15.83 -33.56 -13.69
C ASN A 373 16.61 -32.25 -13.58
N PHE A 374 17.84 -32.29 -13.05
CA PHE A 374 18.65 -31.09 -12.89
C PHE A 374 19.26 -30.67 -14.24
N GLN A 375 18.67 -29.66 -14.87
CA GLN A 375 19.13 -29.08 -16.13
C GLN A 375 18.99 -27.56 -16.14
N PHE A 376 19.71 -26.88 -17.04
CA PHE A 376 19.64 -25.42 -17.24
C PHE A 376 18.21 -24.89 -17.16
N PHE A 377 17.29 -25.41 -17.98
CA PHE A 377 15.90 -24.95 -18.03
C PHE A 377 15.16 -25.11 -16.69
N THR A 378 15.39 -26.18 -15.95
CA THR A 378 14.73 -26.40 -14.65
C THR A 378 15.21 -25.41 -13.59
N VAL A 379 16.51 -25.07 -13.61
CA VAL A 379 17.11 -24.08 -12.69
C VAL A 379 16.62 -22.67 -13.04
N ILE A 380 16.63 -22.30 -14.32
CA ILE A 380 16.13 -21.01 -14.80
C ILE A 380 14.63 -20.85 -14.48
N ALA A 381 13.83 -21.89 -14.70
CA ALA A 381 12.40 -21.87 -14.36
C ALA A 381 12.18 -21.73 -12.85
N ALA A 382 12.92 -22.46 -12.01
CA ALA A 382 12.82 -22.35 -10.56
C ALA A 382 13.21 -20.96 -10.06
N LYS A 383 14.29 -20.38 -10.60
CA LYS A 383 14.73 -19.01 -10.32
C LYS A 383 13.70 -17.98 -10.76
N GLY A 384 13.17 -18.10 -11.98
CA GLY A 384 12.15 -17.19 -12.50
C GLY A 384 10.84 -17.23 -11.70
N LEU A 385 10.39 -18.41 -11.30
CA LEU A 385 9.23 -18.58 -10.42
C LEU A 385 9.46 -17.95 -9.04
N TYR A 386 10.65 -18.13 -8.46
CA TYR A 386 11.02 -17.47 -7.21
C TYR A 386 10.95 -15.93 -7.36
N GLU A 387 11.64 -15.34 -8.34
CA GLU A 387 11.67 -13.88 -8.54
C GLU A 387 10.28 -13.31 -8.81
N MET A 388 9.47 -13.99 -9.61
CA MET A 388 8.11 -13.57 -9.93
C MET A 388 7.23 -13.47 -8.67
N PHE A 389 7.28 -14.46 -7.77
CA PHE A 389 6.44 -14.49 -6.58
C PHE A 389 7.07 -13.88 -5.33
N LEU A 390 8.38 -13.56 -5.36
CA LEU A 390 9.08 -12.84 -4.30
C LEU A 390 8.39 -11.53 -3.96
N VAL A 391 7.93 -10.80 -4.99
CA VAL A 391 7.14 -9.57 -4.86
C VAL A 391 5.95 -9.70 -3.90
N VAL A 392 5.18 -10.79 -4.02
CA VAL A 392 4.00 -11.00 -3.16
C VAL A 392 4.43 -11.20 -1.71
N HIS A 393 5.54 -11.91 -1.51
CA HIS A 393 6.12 -12.13 -0.20
C HIS A 393 6.66 -10.83 0.40
N THR A 394 7.44 -10.05 -0.35
CA THR A 394 8.04 -8.78 0.08
C THR A 394 6.99 -7.74 0.48
N ASN A 395 5.94 -7.57 -0.32
CA ASN A 395 4.81 -6.68 0.03
C ASN A 395 4.17 -7.07 1.36
N ALA A 396 3.86 -8.36 1.53
CA ALA A 396 3.27 -8.86 2.76
C ALA A 396 4.24 -8.69 3.95
N TYR A 397 5.53 -8.94 3.74
CA TYR A 397 6.58 -8.77 4.72
C TYR A 397 6.70 -7.35 5.24
N HIS A 398 6.76 -6.35 4.36
CA HIS A 398 6.77 -4.94 4.78
C HIS A 398 5.50 -4.56 5.54
N ASN A 399 4.31 -4.98 5.06
CA ASN A 399 3.05 -4.70 5.74
C ASN A 399 2.96 -5.34 7.13
N SER A 400 3.66 -6.45 7.37
CA SER A 400 3.65 -7.13 8.66
C SER A 400 4.28 -6.32 9.79
N TYR A 401 5.19 -5.38 9.48
CA TYR A 401 5.82 -4.49 10.45
C TYR A 401 4.82 -3.53 11.11
N TYR A 402 3.68 -3.24 10.48
CA TYR A 402 2.67 -2.37 11.07
C TYR A 402 2.04 -2.97 12.33
N ALA A 403 2.06 -4.30 12.52
CA ALA A 403 1.63 -4.91 13.77
C ALA A 403 2.56 -4.61 14.96
N ILE A 404 3.75 -4.09 14.67
CA ILE A 404 4.76 -3.73 15.66
C ILE A 404 4.61 -2.24 15.98
N SER A 405 4.65 -1.90 17.27
CA SER A 405 4.64 -0.50 17.74
C SER A 405 5.76 0.30 17.08
N GLU A 406 5.43 1.54 16.70
CA GLU A 406 6.32 2.50 16.05
C GLU A 406 7.66 2.65 16.79
N ARG A 407 7.62 2.64 18.13
CA ARG A 407 8.78 2.83 19.02
C ARG A 407 9.88 1.78 18.83
N ILE A 408 9.53 0.56 18.42
CA ILE A 408 10.47 -0.57 18.29
C ILE A 408 10.56 -1.11 16.86
N ARG A 409 9.70 -0.63 15.94
CA ARG A 409 9.61 -1.13 14.57
C ARG A 409 10.94 -0.99 13.82
N GLU A 410 11.56 0.18 13.91
CA GLU A 410 12.87 0.44 13.28
C GLU A 410 13.96 -0.50 13.81
N GLN A 411 14.04 -0.66 15.13
CA GLN A 411 15.05 -1.52 15.77
C GLN A 411 14.90 -2.98 15.34
N ILE A 412 13.66 -3.45 15.19
CA ILE A 412 13.38 -4.80 14.71
C ILE A 412 13.75 -4.92 13.23
N ARG A 413 13.43 -3.92 12.40
CA ARG A 413 13.81 -3.95 10.99
C ARG A 413 15.32 -3.95 10.80
N GLU A 414 16.04 -3.04 11.46
CA GLU A 414 17.50 -2.98 11.41
C GLU A 414 18.11 -4.34 11.78
N PHE A 415 17.55 -5.02 12.78
CA PHE A 415 17.98 -6.36 13.17
C PHE A 415 17.63 -7.43 12.11
N LEU A 416 16.41 -7.42 11.57
CA LEU A 416 15.98 -8.41 10.57
C LEU A 416 16.76 -8.26 9.25
N GLU A 417 16.91 -7.04 8.75
CA GLU A 417 17.62 -6.76 7.49
C GLU A 417 19.14 -6.78 7.64
N GLY A 418 19.66 -6.19 8.72
CA GLY A 418 21.09 -6.03 8.94
C GLY A 418 21.79 -7.24 9.56
N VAL A 419 21.04 -8.16 10.18
CA VAL A 419 21.61 -9.33 10.87
C VAL A 419 20.97 -10.64 10.42
N MET A 420 19.65 -10.78 10.51
CA MET A 420 19.02 -12.09 10.22
C MET A 420 19.14 -12.50 8.75
N ARG A 421 18.96 -11.56 7.83
CA ARG A 421 19.16 -11.79 6.39
C ARG A 421 20.61 -12.25 6.10
N PRO A 422 21.67 -11.50 6.48
CA PRO A 422 23.05 -11.94 6.30
C PRO A 422 23.38 -13.26 7.00
N LEU A 423 22.84 -13.53 8.19
CA LEU A 423 23.03 -14.82 8.84
C LEU A 423 22.45 -15.98 8.01
N GLY A 424 21.28 -15.79 7.39
CA GLY A 424 20.72 -16.76 6.45
C GLY A 424 21.68 -17.03 5.28
N ILE A 425 22.30 -15.99 4.74
CA ILE A 425 23.35 -16.10 3.69
C ILE A 425 24.54 -16.90 4.20
N PHE A 426 25.10 -16.52 5.35
CA PHE A 426 26.29 -17.12 5.94
C PHE A 426 26.09 -18.62 6.20
N PHE A 427 24.99 -18.99 6.87
CA PHE A 427 24.70 -20.39 7.19
C PHE A 427 24.33 -21.20 5.95
N GLY A 428 23.55 -20.65 5.01
CA GLY A 428 23.22 -21.35 3.76
C GLY A 428 24.45 -21.66 2.94
N THR A 429 25.36 -20.70 2.86
CA THR A 429 26.65 -20.84 2.20
C THR A 429 27.55 -21.86 2.92
N GLY A 430 27.61 -21.81 4.25
CA GLY A 430 28.37 -22.78 5.05
C GLY A 430 27.88 -24.22 4.87
N VAL A 431 26.56 -24.42 4.85
CA VAL A 431 25.96 -25.74 4.57
C VAL A 431 26.22 -26.17 3.13
N LEU A 432 26.15 -25.25 2.17
CA LEU A 432 26.50 -25.52 0.77
C LEU A 432 27.95 -25.98 0.62
N LEU A 433 28.91 -25.29 1.24
CA LEU A 433 30.32 -25.68 1.24
C LEU A 433 30.55 -27.03 1.92
N LEU A 434 29.86 -27.28 3.04
CA LEU A 434 29.92 -28.57 3.75
C LEU A 434 29.39 -29.71 2.88
N ILE A 435 28.31 -29.49 2.13
CA ILE A 435 27.78 -30.46 1.17
C ILE A 435 28.75 -30.69 0.01
N GLN A 436 29.36 -29.64 -0.55
CA GLN A 436 30.39 -29.77 -1.59
C GLN A 436 31.60 -30.59 -1.12
N TRP A 437 31.95 -30.47 0.16
CA TRP A 437 33.06 -31.21 0.74
C TRP A 437 32.73 -32.67 1.05
N LEU A 438 31.52 -32.96 1.52
CA LEU A 438 31.12 -34.31 1.97
C LEU A 438 30.53 -35.19 0.86
N ILE A 439 29.90 -34.61 -0.16
CA ILE A 439 29.10 -35.35 -1.14
C ILE A 439 29.82 -35.38 -2.50
N PRO A 440 29.97 -36.57 -3.13
CA PRO A 440 30.54 -36.68 -4.46
C PRO A 440 29.80 -35.84 -5.51
N GLY A 441 30.52 -35.35 -6.51
CA GLY A 441 30.01 -34.41 -7.52
C GLY A 441 28.73 -34.88 -8.25
N GLU A 442 28.58 -36.19 -8.48
CA GLU A 442 27.40 -36.78 -9.13
C GLU A 442 26.09 -36.55 -8.35
N TYR A 443 26.16 -36.52 -7.01
CA TYR A 443 24.99 -36.35 -6.14
C TYR A 443 24.82 -34.93 -5.64
N LEU A 444 25.79 -34.03 -5.92
CA LEU A 444 25.85 -32.68 -5.38
C LEU A 444 24.58 -31.87 -5.66
N ASN A 445 24.16 -31.83 -6.94
CA ASN A 445 23.00 -31.04 -7.36
C ASN A 445 21.71 -31.55 -6.70
N THR A 446 21.51 -32.87 -6.66
CA THR A 446 20.37 -33.53 -6.02
C THR A 446 20.33 -33.26 -4.52
N SER A 447 21.47 -33.35 -3.83
CA SER A 447 21.56 -33.06 -2.39
C SER A 447 21.25 -31.60 -2.06
N LEU A 448 21.73 -30.66 -2.88
CA LEU A 448 21.42 -29.24 -2.74
C LEU A 448 19.93 -28.96 -3.01
N SER A 449 19.32 -29.57 -4.03
CA SER A 449 17.89 -29.46 -4.29
C SER A 449 17.04 -30.06 -3.16
N LEU A 450 17.45 -31.20 -2.59
CA LEU A 450 16.78 -31.80 -1.43
C LEU A 450 16.84 -30.86 -0.20
N LEU A 451 18.02 -30.27 0.06
CA LEU A 451 18.19 -29.28 1.13
C LEU A 451 17.24 -28.09 0.91
N MET A 452 17.24 -27.50 -0.29
CA MET A 452 16.34 -26.39 -0.63
C MET A 452 14.87 -26.75 -0.39
N GLY A 453 14.44 -27.96 -0.80
CA GLY A 453 13.10 -28.47 -0.55
C GLY A 453 12.78 -28.54 0.95
N ALA A 454 13.70 -29.08 1.76
CA ALA A 454 13.53 -29.15 3.21
C ALA A 454 13.42 -27.77 3.87
N VAL A 455 14.21 -26.79 3.41
CA VAL A 455 14.16 -25.40 3.88
C VAL A 455 12.81 -24.76 3.57
N LEU A 456 12.30 -24.95 2.34
CA LEU A 456 11.00 -24.40 1.92
C LEU A 456 9.84 -25.05 2.68
N VAL A 457 9.86 -26.37 2.90
CA VAL A 457 8.86 -27.06 3.72
C VAL A 457 8.87 -26.53 5.15
N THR A 458 10.07 -26.35 5.73
CA THR A 458 10.22 -25.75 7.07
C THR A 458 9.64 -24.34 7.11
N MET A 459 9.91 -23.52 6.09
CA MET A 459 9.37 -22.17 5.96
C MET A 459 7.82 -22.16 5.87
N LEU A 460 7.21 -23.09 5.13
CA LEU A 460 5.75 -23.24 5.04
C LEU A 460 5.11 -23.60 6.39
N VAL A 461 5.74 -24.48 7.17
CA VAL A 461 5.30 -24.84 8.53
C VAL A 461 5.41 -23.64 9.46
N LEU A 462 6.55 -22.95 9.46
CA LEU A 462 6.78 -21.75 10.29
C LEU A 462 5.76 -20.64 9.99
N LEU A 463 5.52 -20.35 8.71
CA LEU A 463 4.53 -19.35 8.29
C LEU A 463 3.11 -19.72 8.74
N SER A 464 2.76 -21.01 8.74
CA SER A 464 1.47 -21.49 9.20
C SER A 464 1.28 -21.29 10.71
N TRP A 465 2.33 -21.49 11.52
CA TRP A 465 2.31 -21.19 12.95
C TRP A 465 2.35 -19.69 13.25
N MET A 466 3.02 -18.91 12.41
CA MET A 466 3.16 -17.46 12.57
C MET A 466 1.82 -16.72 12.50
N GLN A 467 0.84 -17.21 11.73
CA GLN A 467 -0.50 -16.59 11.61
C GLN A 467 -1.19 -16.41 12.97
N GLY A 468 -1.11 -17.42 13.84
CA GLY A 468 -1.68 -17.35 15.19
C GLY A 468 -0.95 -16.32 16.06
N LYS A 469 0.38 -16.22 15.94
CA LYS A 469 1.20 -15.24 16.69
C LYS A 469 0.97 -13.80 16.20
N TYR A 470 0.73 -13.63 14.90
CA TYR A 470 0.37 -12.33 14.32
C TYR A 470 -0.97 -11.84 14.86
N THR A 471 -1.98 -12.72 14.90
CA THR A 471 -3.30 -12.43 15.49
C THR A 471 -3.20 -12.13 16.99
N LEU A 472 -2.39 -12.90 17.73
CA LEU A 472 -2.17 -12.68 19.16
C LEU A 472 -1.50 -11.33 19.46
N LEU A 473 -0.55 -10.90 18.62
CA LEU A 473 0.10 -9.59 18.76
C LEU A 473 -0.90 -8.46 18.55
N ALA A 474 -1.72 -8.54 17.49
CA ALA A 474 -2.78 -7.57 17.24
C ALA A 474 -3.77 -7.53 18.41
N LYS A 475 -4.22 -8.69 18.92
CA LYS A 475 -5.07 -8.76 20.12
C LYS A 475 -4.43 -8.08 21.33
N LYS A 476 -3.14 -8.34 21.60
CA LYS A 476 -2.43 -7.72 22.73
C LYS A 476 -2.37 -6.19 22.60
N ASN A 477 -2.16 -5.68 21.38
CA ASN A 477 -2.15 -4.24 21.12
C ASN A 477 -3.57 -3.65 21.21
N LEU A 478 -4.61 -4.42 20.87
CA LEU A 478 -6.00 -4.03 21.08
C LEU A 478 -6.36 -3.93 22.56
N ASP A 479 -5.87 -4.85 23.39
CA ASP A 479 -6.15 -4.89 24.83
C ASP A 479 -5.43 -3.78 25.64
N LEU A 480 -4.69 -2.87 24.98
CA LEU A 480 -4.08 -1.71 25.63
C LEU A 480 -5.16 -0.80 26.25
N ILE A 481 -4.92 -0.35 27.49
CA ILE A 481 -5.83 0.53 28.23
C ILE A 481 -5.70 1.95 27.68
N GLY A 482 -6.83 2.57 27.36
CA GLY A 482 -6.88 3.93 26.83
C GLY A 482 -6.76 3.99 25.30
N ASP A 483 -6.75 5.21 24.79
CA ASP A 483 -6.77 5.49 23.37
C ASP A 483 -5.33 5.68 22.83
N HIS A 484 -4.81 4.62 22.19
CA HIS A 484 -3.43 4.53 21.69
C HIS A 484 -3.40 4.30 20.17
N PRO A 485 -2.45 4.91 19.44
CA PRO A 485 -2.27 4.65 18.00
C PRO A 485 -2.12 3.15 17.68
N GLU A 486 -1.41 2.40 18.52
CA GLU A 486 -1.23 0.95 18.37
C GLU A 486 -2.54 0.17 18.45
N LYS A 487 -3.48 0.64 19.28
CA LYS A 487 -4.80 0.02 19.44
C LYS A 487 -5.63 0.18 18.16
N HIS A 488 -5.63 1.39 17.61
CA HIS A 488 -6.29 1.70 16.33
C HIS A 488 -5.71 0.91 15.17
N LEU A 489 -4.39 0.77 15.11
CA LEU A 489 -3.70 -0.02 14.10
C LEU A 489 -3.97 -1.52 14.26
N ALA A 490 -4.08 -2.01 15.50
CA ALA A 490 -4.46 -3.38 15.79
C ALA A 490 -5.88 -3.73 15.30
N ILE A 491 -6.84 -2.81 15.46
CA ILE A 491 -8.20 -2.96 14.93
C ILE A 491 -8.17 -3.12 13.41
N GLU A 492 -7.38 -2.28 12.73
CA GLU A 492 -7.22 -2.33 11.27
C GLU A 492 -6.57 -3.64 10.81
N ILE A 493 -5.53 -4.09 11.49
CA ILE A 493 -4.90 -5.39 11.22
C ILE A 493 -5.91 -6.52 11.40
N LEU A 494 -6.67 -6.55 12.49
CA LEU A 494 -7.68 -7.59 12.74
C LEU A 494 -8.81 -7.58 11.69
N SER A 495 -9.08 -6.44 11.05
CA SER A 495 -10.05 -6.34 9.94
C SER A 495 -9.56 -7.03 8.65
N GLN A 496 -8.26 -7.31 8.54
CA GLN A 496 -7.68 -8.00 7.40
C GLN A 496 -8.08 -9.48 7.38
N ARG A 497 -8.01 -10.09 6.19
CA ARG A 497 -8.29 -11.52 6.04
C ARG A 497 -7.20 -12.38 6.69
N GLY A 498 -7.59 -13.58 7.13
CA GLY A 498 -6.66 -14.62 7.58
C GLY A 498 -6.51 -14.72 9.10
N HIS A 499 -6.95 -13.71 9.86
CA HIS A 499 -7.07 -13.78 11.31
C HIS A 499 -8.15 -14.77 11.75
N GLN A 500 -7.83 -15.56 12.78
CA GLN A 500 -8.79 -16.44 13.44
C GLN A 500 -9.59 -15.62 14.46
N ASP A 501 -10.91 -15.83 14.50
CA ASP A 501 -11.82 -15.25 15.49
C ASP A 501 -11.73 -13.71 15.61
N ALA A 502 -11.36 -13.03 14.51
CA ALA A 502 -11.18 -11.59 14.49
C ALA A 502 -12.43 -10.83 14.93
N SER A 503 -13.59 -11.28 14.46
CA SER A 503 -14.89 -10.72 14.83
C SER A 503 -15.14 -10.84 16.33
N GLU A 504 -14.85 -12.00 16.94
CA GLU A 504 -15.00 -12.23 18.38
C GLU A 504 -14.02 -11.36 19.21
N ILE A 505 -12.77 -11.23 18.75
CA ILE A 505 -11.76 -10.38 19.40
C ILE A 505 -12.21 -8.91 19.40
N LEU A 506 -12.74 -8.44 18.28
CA LEU A 506 -13.24 -7.09 18.10
C LEU A 506 -14.51 -6.84 18.92
N THR A 507 -15.48 -7.75 18.90
CA THR A 507 -16.76 -7.60 19.64
C THR A 507 -16.56 -7.60 21.14
N LYS A 508 -15.62 -8.39 21.66
CA LYS A 508 -15.26 -8.36 23.09
C LYS A 508 -14.80 -6.97 23.55
N ASN A 509 -14.03 -6.28 22.72
CA ASN A 509 -13.55 -4.92 23.02
C ASN A 509 -14.62 -3.86 22.75
N LEU A 510 -15.58 -4.12 21.85
CA LEU A 510 -16.73 -3.21 21.60
C LEU A 510 -17.61 -3.05 22.85
N ILE A 511 -17.90 -4.15 23.56
CA ILE A 511 -18.77 -4.14 24.76
C ILE A 511 -18.03 -3.64 26.01
N TYR A 512 -16.71 -3.45 25.95
CA TYR A 512 -15.94 -3.04 27.11
C TYR A 512 -16.41 -1.66 27.59
N LYS A 513 -16.94 -1.61 28.82
CA LYS A 513 -17.71 -0.46 29.35
C LYS A 513 -16.96 0.87 29.31
N ASN A 514 -15.64 0.83 29.50
CA ASN A 514 -14.78 2.01 29.58
C ASN A 514 -13.98 2.26 28.29
N GLU A 515 -14.39 1.66 27.17
CA GLU A 515 -13.72 1.87 25.89
C GLU A 515 -14.09 3.23 25.27
N SER A 516 -13.14 3.89 24.60
CA SER A 516 -13.40 5.20 24.00
C SER A 516 -14.42 5.09 22.85
N PRO A 517 -15.33 6.06 22.67
CA PRO A 517 -16.28 6.07 21.54
C PRO A 517 -15.59 5.94 20.19
N ARG A 518 -14.43 6.58 20.02
CA ARG A 518 -13.59 6.49 18.81
C ARG A 518 -13.12 5.07 18.52
N THR A 519 -12.63 4.36 19.53
CA THR A 519 -12.25 2.95 19.40
C THR A 519 -13.46 2.10 19.02
N LYS A 520 -14.61 2.28 19.67
CA LYS A 520 -15.86 1.57 19.34
C LYS A 520 -16.28 1.82 17.88
N ILE A 521 -16.24 3.07 17.42
CA ILE A 521 -16.52 3.45 16.03
C ILE A 521 -15.57 2.72 15.08
N LYS A 522 -14.27 2.66 15.38
CA LYS A 522 -13.29 1.98 14.52
C LYS A 522 -13.47 0.46 14.50
N ILE A 523 -13.83 -0.12 15.65
CA ILE A 523 -14.21 -1.54 15.74
C ILE A 523 -15.43 -1.81 14.85
N LEU A 524 -16.48 -1.00 14.94
CA LEU A 524 -17.69 -1.13 14.13
C LEU A 524 -17.39 -0.99 12.62
N LYS A 525 -16.59 0.01 12.22
CA LYS A 525 -16.09 0.15 10.84
C LYS A 525 -15.36 -1.11 10.36
N SER A 526 -14.55 -1.72 11.23
CA SER A 526 -13.80 -2.94 10.92
C SER A 526 -14.69 -4.18 10.81
N LEU A 527 -15.69 -4.29 11.68
CA LEU A 527 -16.72 -5.34 11.58
C LEU A 527 -17.54 -5.22 10.29
N ALA A 528 -17.83 -3.99 9.84
CA ALA A 528 -18.48 -3.72 8.56
C ALA A 528 -17.67 -4.24 7.35
N LEU A 529 -16.33 -4.20 7.44
CA LEU A 529 -15.43 -4.75 6.41
C LEU A 529 -15.37 -6.28 6.45
N LEU A 530 -15.33 -6.86 7.66
CA LEU A 530 -15.32 -8.32 7.86
C LEU A 530 -16.63 -8.98 7.40
N ARG A 531 -17.77 -8.31 7.60
CA ARG A 531 -19.12 -8.80 7.27
C ARG A 531 -19.44 -10.14 7.93
N ASP A 532 -18.94 -10.35 9.14
CA ASP A 532 -19.20 -11.55 9.91
C ASP A 532 -20.46 -11.38 10.76
N THR A 533 -21.43 -12.27 10.56
CA THR A 533 -22.72 -12.22 11.23
C THR A 533 -22.66 -12.62 12.71
N THR A 534 -21.57 -13.24 13.15
CA THR A 534 -21.37 -13.62 14.56
C THR A 534 -21.34 -12.40 15.48
N ALA A 535 -20.93 -11.23 14.97
CA ALA A 535 -20.86 -9.97 15.69
C ALA A 535 -22.20 -9.23 15.84
N LEU A 536 -23.28 -9.78 15.27
CA LEU A 536 -24.57 -9.11 15.22
C LEU A 536 -25.15 -8.77 16.61
N PRO A 537 -25.12 -9.66 17.62
CA PRO A 537 -25.64 -9.34 18.94
C PRO A 537 -24.96 -8.10 19.56
N GLU A 538 -23.65 -7.96 19.35
CA GLU A 538 -22.86 -6.86 19.90
C GLU A 538 -23.02 -5.57 19.10
N ILE A 539 -23.19 -5.67 17.78
CA ILE A 539 -23.55 -4.51 16.94
C ILE A 539 -24.93 -3.99 17.34
N ILE A 540 -25.90 -4.86 17.62
CA ILE A 540 -27.23 -4.46 18.11
C ILE A 540 -27.11 -3.79 19.49
N ALA A 541 -26.29 -4.34 20.39
CA ALA A 541 -26.06 -3.71 21.70
C ALA A 541 -25.43 -2.31 21.57
N ALA A 542 -24.60 -2.06 20.55
CA ALA A 542 -24.03 -0.75 20.27
C ALA A 542 -25.06 0.29 19.76
N LEU A 543 -26.27 -0.12 19.35
CA LEU A 543 -27.37 0.81 19.08
C LEU A 543 -27.89 1.47 20.37
N ASP A 544 -27.65 0.86 21.53
CA ASP A 544 -28.02 1.38 22.85
C ASP A 544 -26.86 2.08 23.56
N ASP A 545 -25.74 2.33 22.87
CA ASP A 545 -24.59 3.03 23.43
C ASP A 545 -24.96 4.48 23.81
N PRO A 546 -24.46 5.05 24.93
CA PRO A 546 -24.75 6.44 25.29
C PRO A 546 -24.22 7.47 24.28
N ASP A 547 -23.20 7.13 23.49
CA ASP A 547 -22.61 8.03 22.49
C ASP A 547 -23.34 7.90 21.14
N GLU A 548 -23.90 9.01 20.66
CA GLU A 548 -24.66 9.03 19.41
C GLU A 548 -23.81 8.67 18.18
N ALA A 549 -22.52 9.03 18.16
CA ALA A 549 -21.64 8.70 17.04
C ALA A 549 -21.37 7.18 16.98
N VAL A 550 -21.35 6.50 18.12
CA VAL A 550 -21.30 5.04 18.19
C VAL A 550 -22.59 4.43 17.64
N GLN A 551 -23.75 4.95 18.04
CA GLN A 551 -25.06 4.51 17.52
C GLN A 551 -25.13 4.67 15.99
N GLN A 552 -24.72 5.84 15.47
CA GLN A 552 -24.66 6.13 14.03
C GLN A 552 -23.76 5.13 13.31
N GLN A 553 -22.56 4.87 13.84
CA GLN A 553 -21.65 3.91 13.24
C GLN A 553 -22.18 2.48 13.32
N ALA A 554 -22.95 2.11 14.35
CA ALA A 554 -23.60 0.81 14.45
C ALA A 554 -24.67 0.64 13.37
N CYS A 555 -25.52 1.65 13.14
CA CYS A 555 -26.46 1.69 12.01
C CYS A 555 -25.73 1.56 10.66
N GLN A 556 -24.66 2.33 10.44
CA GLN A 556 -23.86 2.24 9.22
C GLN A 556 -23.23 0.85 9.03
N THR A 557 -22.81 0.22 10.13
CA THR A 557 -22.25 -1.13 10.12
C THR A 557 -23.32 -2.12 9.68
N LEU A 558 -24.54 -2.04 10.22
CA LEU A 558 -25.70 -2.84 9.78
C LEU A 558 -26.05 -2.59 8.30
N ALA A 559 -26.04 -1.33 7.84
CA ALA A 559 -26.29 -0.98 6.44
C ALA A 559 -25.20 -1.51 5.49
N ALA A 560 -23.93 -1.57 5.94
CA ALA A 560 -22.80 -2.07 5.16
C ALA A 560 -22.88 -3.56 4.85
N TYR A 561 -23.70 -4.31 5.59
CA TYR A 561 -24.23 -5.59 5.14
C TYR A 561 -25.24 -5.37 4.00
N LYS A 562 -24.92 -4.53 3.01
CA LYS A 562 -25.75 -4.14 1.84
C LYS A 562 -26.22 -5.32 0.98
N LYS A 563 -25.69 -6.51 1.28
CA LYS A 563 -26.22 -7.82 0.90
C LYS A 563 -26.43 -8.63 2.18
N LEU A 564 -27.37 -8.23 3.02
CA LEU A 564 -28.10 -9.12 3.91
C LEU A 564 -28.82 -10.04 2.92
N GLY A 565 -28.09 -11.01 2.38
CA GLY A 565 -28.63 -11.86 1.33
C GLY A 565 -29.90 -12.52 1.85
N LYS A 566 -30.68 -13.14 0.96
CA LYS A 566 -31.81 -14.00 1.36
C LYS A 566 -31.49 -14.93 2.55
N HIS A 567 -30.21 -15.28 2.77
CA HIS A 567 -29.71 -16.02 3.91
C HIS A 567 -29.57 -15.26 5.25
N PHE A 568 -29.21 -13.98 5.29
CA PHE A 568 -29.04 -13.28 6.58
C PHE A 568 -30.38 -13.14 7.32
N PHE A 569 -31.42 -12.71 6.61
CA PHE A 569 -32.77 -12.61 7.17
C PHE A 569 -33.57 -13.91 7.08
N SER A 570 -32.94 -15.02 6.73
CA SER A 570 -33.58 -16.34 6.93
C SER A 570 -33.71 -16.70 8.41
N GLN A 571 -32.93 -16.04 9.29
CA GLN A 571 -32.99 -16.25 10.73
C GLN A 571 -34.03 -15.33 11.39
N THR A 572 -35.16 -15.92 11.79
CA THR A 572 -36.33 -15.20 12.35
C THR A 572 -35.98 -14.33 13.56
N PHE A 573 -35.17 -14.82 14.50
CA PHE A 573 -34.84 -14.08 15.73
C PHE A 573 -33.88 -12.92 15.51
N ALA A 574 -32.87 -13.08 14.65
CA ALA A 574 -31.94 -12.00 14.31
C ALA A 574 -32.71 -10.83 13.66
N LYS A 575 -33.60 -11.16 12.73
CA LYS A 575 -34.51 -10.21 12.07
C LYS A 575 -35.37 -9.46 13.08
N TYR A 576 -36.07 -10.17 13.96
CA TYR A 576 -36.91 -9.57 15.00
C TYR A 576 -36.11 -8.62 15.91
N ARG A 577 -34.91 -9.03 16.36
CA ARG A 577 -34.07 -8.18 17.22
C ARG A 577 -33.56 -6.93 16.51
N VAL A 578 -33.12 -7.03 15.26
CA VAL A 578 -32.63 -5.88 14.49
C VAL A 578 -33.77 -4.89 14.23
N VAL A 579 -34.91 -5.37 13.74
CA VAL A 579 -36.07 -4.50 13.48
C VAL A 579 -36.56 -3.87 14.78
N GLY A 580 -36.71 -4.65 15.85
CA GLY A 580 -37.14 -4.14 17.15
C GLY A 580 -36.19 -3.08 17.72
N ALA A 581 -34.88 -3.33 17.70
CA ALA A 581 -33.89 -2.38 18.21
C ALA A 581 -33.83 -1.09 17.37
N LEU A 582 -33.92 -1.19 16.04
CA LEU A 582 -33.94 -0.01 15.17
C LEU A 582 -35.23 0.80 15.32
N THR A 583 -36.38 0.12 15.46
CA THR A 583 -37.66 0.77 15.73
C THR A 583 -37.64 1.52 17.07
N ASP A 584 -37.14 0.88 18.14
CA ASP A 584 -37.00 1.54 19.44
C ASP A 584 -36.05 2.74 19.37
N LEU A 585 -34.87 2.56 18.77
CA LEU A 585 -33.89 3.63 18.57
C LEU A 585 -34.48 4.80 17.78
N PHE A 586 -35.22 4.51 16.71
CA PHE A 586 -35.87 5.52 15.86
C PHE A 586 -36.89 6.36 16.64
N LEU A 587 -37.62 5.75 17.57
CA LEU A 587 -38.63 6.45 18.37
C LEU A 587 -38.01 7.30 19.49
N ARG A 588 -36.91 6.85 20.08
CA ARG A 588 -36.27 7.56 21.21
C ARG A 588 -35.28 8.64 20.76
N THR A 589 -34.71 8.54 19.56
CA THR A 589 -33.73 9.53 19.10
C THR A 589 -34.36 10.84 18.65
N GLN A 590 -33.74 11.95 19.03
CA GLN A 590 -34.09 13.30 18.56
C GLN A 590 -33.18 13.76 17.41
N SER A 591 -32.13 13.01 17.11
CA SER A 591 -31.13 13.37 16.10
C SER A 591 -31.63 13.06 14.70
N LYS A 592 -31.76 14.10 13.87
CA LYS A 592 -32.07 13.97 12.44
C LYS A 592 -31.00 13.13 11.72
N GLN A 593 -29.73 13.27 12.12
CA GLN A 593 -28.63 12.50 11.54
C GLN A 593 -28.80 11.00 11.81
N LEU A 594 -29.05 10.62 13.06
CA LEU A 594 -29.21 9.20 13.41
C LEU A 594 -30.45 8.58 12.77
N ARG A 595 -31.58 9.30 12.72
CA ARG A 595 -32.78 8.83 12.01
C ARG A 595 -32.51 8.54 10.53
N SER A 596 -31.75 9.41 9.86
CA SER A 596 -31.37 9.20 8.46
C SER A 596 -30.55 7.91 8.26
N GLU A 597 -29.65 7.56 9.18
CA GLU A 597 -28.90 6.29 9.11
C GLU A 597 -29.80 5.08 9.34
N ILE A 598 -30.76 5.18 10.26
CA ILE A 598 -31.75 4.12 10.51
C ILE A 598 -32.64 3.91 9.27
N VAL A 599 -33.08 4.99 8.62
CA VAL A 599 -33.82 4.98 7.36
C VAL A 599 -33.06 4.18 6.30
N GLN A 600 -31.74 4.39 6.16
CA GLN A 600 -30.91 3.61 5.24
C GLN A 600 -30.86 2.13 5.59
N VAL A 601 -30.85 1.77 6.88
CA VAL A 601 -30.90 0.37 7.28
C VAL A 601 -32.26 -0.23 6.92
N PHE A 602 -33.38 0.42 7.27
CA PHE A 602 -34.73 -0.05 6.94
C PHE A 602 -34.95 -0.27 5.44
N ALA A 603 -34.41 0.60 4.59
CA ALA A 603 -34.45 0.43 3.14
C ALA A 603 -33.79 -0.87 2.64
N ASN A 604 -32.85 -1.43 3.42
CA ASN A 604 -32.14 -2.67 3.09
C ASN A 604 -32.73 -3.92 3.79
N ILE A 605 -33.75 -3.78 4.66
CA ILE A 605 -34.46 -4.89 5.30
C ILE A 605 -35.62 -5.37 4.41
N HIS A 606 -36.04 -6.63 4.56
CA HIS A 606 -37.28 -7.10 3.92
C HIS A 606 -38.49 -6.25 4.33
N HIS A 607 -39.27 -5.83 3.32
CA HIS A 607 -40.32 -4.83 3.47
C HIS A 607 -41.46 -5.28 4.41
N ASP A 608 -41.84 -6.56 4.37
CA ASP A 608 -42.99 -7.10 5.12
C ASP A 608 -42.90 -6.89 6.64
N ASP A 609 -41.68 -6.80 7.20
CA ASP A 609 -41.48 -6.67 8.65
C ASP A 609 -41.54 -5.24 9.14
N VAL A 610 -41.23 -4.29 8.26
CA VAL A 610 -41.13 -2.87 8.61
C VAL A 610 -42.41 -2.14 8.22
N VAL A 611 -43.12 -2.57 7.17
CA VAL A 611 -44.34 -1.91 6.65
C VAL A 611 -45.40 -1.64 7.72
N PRO A 612 -45.77 -2.59 8.63
CA PRO A 612 -46.77 -2.30 9.66
C PRO A 612 -46.36 -1.14 10.58
N PHE A 613 -45.08 -1.11 10.97
CA PHE A 613 -44.53 -0.02 11.76
C PHE A 613 -44.56 1.30 10.99
N LEU A 614 -44.11 1.30 9.71
CA LEU A 614 -44.10 2.51 8.87
C LEU A 614 -45.50 3.11 8.71
N LEU A 615 -46.51 2.28 8.40
CA LEU A 615 -47.88 2.75 8.21
C LEU A 615 -48.45 3.34 9.51
N SER A 616 -48.22 2.68 10.66
CA SER A 616 -48.68 3.20 11.96
C SER A 616 -48.06 4.55 12.34
N ARG A 617 -46.83 4.83 11.88
CA ARG A 617 -46.14 6.11 12.13
C ARG A 617 -46.46 7.17 11.08
N LEU A 618 -46.85 6.78 9.88
CA LEU A 618 -47.35 7.70 8.87
C LEU A 618 -48.70 8.33 9.28
N GLU A 619 -49.51 7.60 10.05
CA GLU A 619 -50.79 8.07 10.61
C GLU A 619 -50.59 8.93 11.87
N ASP A 620 -49.93 8.40 12.89
CA ASP A 620 -49.89 9.02 14.23
C ASP A 620 -48.61 9.83 14.52
N GLY A 621 -47.62 9.81 13.62
CA GLY A 621 -46.34 10.48 13.80
C GLY A 621 -46.42 12.00 13.66
N ASP A 622 -45.43 12.69 14.23
CA ASP A 622 -45.21 14.11 13.93
C ASP A 622 -44.75 14.31 12.47
N ASP A 623 -44.76 15.56 12.01
CA ASP A 623 -44.47 15.85 10.61
C ASP A 623 -43.02 15.51 10.21
N SER A 624 -42.10 15.62 11.17
CA SER A 624 -40.71 15.22 10.96
C SER A 624 -40.57 13.70 10.77
N ILE A 625 -41.26 12.89 11.58
CA ILE A 625 -41.27 11.44 11.45
C ILE A 625 -41.97 11.05 10.16
N LYS A 626 -43.11 11.66 9.81
CA LYS A 626 -43.80 11.40 8.54
C LYS A 626 -42.89 11.61 7.34
N ALA A 627 -42.11 12.70 7.32
CA ALA A 627 -41.14 12.95 6.26
C ALA A 627 -40.09 11.82 6.13
N ASP A 628 -39.53 11.35 7.26
CA ASP A 628 -38.58 10.23 7.29
C ASP A 628 -39.24 8.91 6.82
N ILE A 629 -40.48 8.65 7.22
CA ILE A 629 -41.25 7.46 6.82
C ILE A 629 -41.55 7.47 5.31
N ILE A 630 -41.97 8.61 4.76
CA ILE A 630 -42.22 8.78 3.32
C ILE A 630 -40.94 8.52 2.51
N ASN A 631 -39.79 8.98 3.02
CA ASN A 631 -38.48 8.69 2.42
C ASN A 631 -38.20 7.17 2.38
N ILE A 632 -38.39 6.46 3.51
CA ILE A 632 -38.23 4.99 3.57
C ILE A 632 -39.14 4.30 2.56
N ILE A 633 -40.42 4.67 2.53
CA ILE A 633 -41.42 4.12 1.61
C ILE A 633 -40.98 4.34 0.15
N GLY A 634 -40.45 5.52 -0.18
CA GLY A 634 -39.88 5.81 -1.49
C GLY A 634 -38.73 4.87 -1.88
N MET A 635 -37.87 4.49 -0.93
CA MET A 635 -36.75 3.58 -1.19
C MET A 635 -37.17 2.13 -1.46
N PHE A 636 -38.43 1.75 -1.24
CA PHE A 636 -38.91 0.39 -1.54
C PHE A 636 -39.18 0.15 -3.03
N HIS A 637 -39.25 1.21 -3.83
CA HIS A 637 -39.52 1.14 -5.28
C HIS A 637 -40.83 0.41 -5.63
N ASP A 638 -41.80 0.36 -4.70
CA ASP A 638 -43.13 -0.23 -4.91
C ASP A 638 -44.13 0.85 -5.35
N ILE A 639 -44.73 0.69 -6.52
CA ILE A 639 -45.72 1.63 -7.06
C ILE A 639 -46.99 1.73 -6.20
N ASN A 640 -47.30 0.71 -5.40
CA ASN A 640 -48.45 0.72 -4.49
C ASN A 640 -48.24 1.66 -3.30
N ALA A 641 -46.99 2.03 -2.99
CA ALA A 641 -46.70 3.08 -2.03
C ALA A 641 -47.47 4.37 -2.31
N GLY A 642 -47.68 4.69 -3.59
CA GLY A 642 -48.45 5.85 -4.03
C GLY A 642 -49.86 5.92 -3.44
N TYR A 643 -50.51 4.78 -3.19
CA TYR A 643 -51.82 4.74 -2.54
C TYR A 643 -51.80 5.37 -1.14
N TYR A 644 -50.71 5.19 -0.39
CA TYR A 644 -50.57 5.68 0.98
C TYR A 644 -50.01 7.10 1.04
N ILE A 645 -49.06 7.45 0.17
CA ILE A 645 -48.29 8.69 0.29
C ILE A 645 -48.74 9.84 -0.63
N GLU A 646 -49.53 9.58 -1.69
CA GLU A 646 -49.89 10.61 -2.67
C GLU A 646 -50.65 11.80 -2.05
N LYS A 647 -51.45 11.56 -1.01
CA LYS A 647 -52.18 12.61 -0.28
C LYS A 647 -51.27 13.65 0.40
N TYR A 648 -49.99 13.33 0.63
CA TYR A 648 -49.04 14.22 1.29
C TYR A 648 -48.38 15.23 0.33
N LEU A 649 -48.70 15.20 -0.97
CA LEU A 649 -48.31 16.25 -1.92
C LEU A 649 -48.91 17.61 -1.59
N ASP A 650 -50.05 17.63 -0.89
CA ASP A 650 -50.79 18.83 -0.47
C ASP A 650 -50.62 19.12 1.04
N HIS A 651 -49.61 18.54 1.69
CA HIS A 651 -49.37 18.72 3.12
C HIS A 651 -48.87 20.14 3.44
N ALA A 652 -49.17 20.65 4.64
CA ALA A 652 -48.78 21.99 5.08
C ALA A 652 -47.24 22.15 5.17
N ASP A 653 -46.55 21.14 5.71
CA ASP A 653 -45.09 21.10 5.81
C ASP A 653 -44.40 20.88 4.43
N SER A 654 -43.48 21.78 4.09
CA SER A 654 -42.74 21.79 2.81
C SER A 654 -41.78 20.60 2.63
N MET A 655 -41.22 20.06 3.72
CA MET A 655 -40.34 18.90 3.68
C MET A 655 -41.14 17.62 3.41
N ILE A 656 -42.34 17.46 4.00
CA ILE A 656 -43.24 16.35 3.67
C ILE A 656 -43.60 16.36 2.19
N ARG A 657 -43.96 17.53 1.64
CA ARG A 657 -44.21 17.66 0.19
C ARG A 657 -43.00 17.24 -0.62
N ALA A 658 -41.81 17.75 -0.27
CA ALA A 658 -40.56 17.40 -0.95
C ALA A 658 -40.24 15.90 -0.92
N GLN A 659 -40.32 15.25 0.24
CA GLN A 659 -40.09 13.80 0.37
C GLN A 659 -41.11 12.99 -0.43
N THR A 660 -42.37 13.43 -0.45
CA THR A 660 -43.42 12.78 -1.24
C THR A 660 -43.13 12.88 -2.74
N ILE A 661 -42.65 14.06 -3.19
CA ILE A 661 -42.22 14.24 -4.58
C ILE A 661 -41.06 13.28 -4.90
N ILE A 662 -40.02 13.25 -4.06
CA ILE A 662 -38.85 12.38 -4.25
C ILE A 662 -39.25 10.90 -4.32
N ALA A 663 -40.07 10.43 -3.36
CA ALA A 663 -40.53 9.06 -3.27
C ALA A 663 -41.34 8.63 -4.50
N LEU A 664 -42.15 9.53 -5.06
CA LEU A 664 -42.99 9.24 -6.23
C LEU A 664 -42.30 9.51 -7.57
N TRP A 665 -41.20 10.28 -7.61
CA TRP A 665 -40.52 10.72 -8.83
C TRP A 665 -40.04 9.58 -9.74
N GLN A 666 -39.66 8.47 -9.11
CA GLN A 666 -39.23 7.25 -9.79
C GLN A 666 -40.33 6.63 -10.68
N PHE A 667 -41.61 6.87 -10.37
CA PHE A 667 -42.73 6.30 -11.11
C PHE A 667 -43.22 7.27 -12.19
N LYS A 668 -43.06 6.86 -13.45
CA LYS A 668 -43.40 7.70 -14.61
C LYS A 668 -44.82 8.26 -14.59
N LYS A 669 -45.81 7.54 -14.03
CA LYS A 669 -47.22 7.97 -13.97
C LYS A 669 -47.42 9.27 -13.17
N TYR A 670 -46.55 9.55 -12.20
CA TYR A 670 -46.68 10.72 -11.32
C TYR A 670 -45.96 11.96 -11.84
N ARG A 671 -45.01 11.83 -12.78
CA ARG A 671 -44.09 12.93 -13.14
C ARG A 671 -44.74 14.25 -13.51
N LEU A 672 -45.78 14.23 -14.34
CA LEU A 672 -46.47 15.47 -14.75
C LEU A 672 -47.10 16.19 -13.55
N LYS A 673 -47.76 15.44 -12.65
CA LYS A 673 -48.33 15.99 -11.42
C LYS A 673 -47.23 16.51 -10.48
N LEU A 674 -46.15 15.75 -10.33
CA LEU A 674 -45.03 16.13 -9.46
C LEU A 674 -44.30 17.38 -9.93
N MET A 675 -44.21 17.63 -11.25
CA MET A 675 -43.63 18.87 -11.76
C MET A 675 -44.39 20.09 -11.28
N ILE A 676 -45.73 20.05 -11.21
CA ILE A 676 -46.55 21.16 -10.71
C ILE A 676 -46.21 21.45 -9.24
N HIS A 677 -46.14 20.42 -8.40
CA HIS A 677 -45.79 20.58 -6.98
C HIS A 677 -44.33 21.02 -6.78
N LEU A 678 -43.40 20.55 -7.62
CA LEU A 678 -42.00 20.97 -7.59
C LEU A 678 -41.85 22.45 -7.97
N THR A 679 -42.55 22.91 -9.01
CA THR A 679 -42.55 24.32 -9.40
C THR A 679 -43.10 25.18 -8.26
N ALA A 680 -44.23 24.79 -7.64
CA ALA A 680 -44.77 25.50 -6.50
C ALA A 680 -43.78 25.60 -5.31
N LEU A 681 -42.99 24.56 -5.03
CA LEU A 681 -41.93 24.62 -4.00
C LEU A 681 -40.80 25.61 -4.32
N LEU A 682 -40.62 25.98 -5.58
CA LEU A 682 -39.55 26.86 -6.02
C LEU A 682 -40.04 28.28 -6.35
N ASP A 683 -41.35 28.52 -6.44
CA ASP A 683 -41.92 29.79 -6.91
C ASP A 683 -41.82 30.93 -5.89
N ASP A 684 -41.80 30.62 -4.59
CA ASP A 684 -41.67 31.60 -3.51
C ASP A 684 -40.23 31.62 -2.99
N GLU A 685 -39.47 32.67 -3.33
CA GLU A 685 -38.09 32.86 -2.87
C GLU A 685 -37.99 33.55 -1.50
N GLU A 686 -39.10 34.09 -0.97
CA GLU A 686 -39.15 34.67 0.38
C GLU A 686 -39.33 33.58 1.45
N ASP A 687 -40.08 32.52 1.14
CA ASP A 687 -40.14 31.32 1.98
C ASP A 687 -38.87 30.46 1.82
N THR A 688 -37.89 30.74 2.67
CA THR A 688 -36.61 30.05 2.69
C THR A 688 -36.76 28.53 2.93
N GLU A 689 -37.70 28.09 3.78
CA GLU A 689 -37.86 26.66 4.07
C GLU A 689 -38.43 25.91 2.87
N GLN A 690 -39.43 26.50 2.20
CA GLN A 690 -40.02 25.98 0.99
C GLN A 690 -39.00 25.90 -0.15
N LEU A 691 -38.22 26.97 -0.36
CA LEU A 691 -37.19 27.02 -1.38
C LEU A 691 -36.09 25.97 -1.12
N LEU A 692 -35.63 25.82 0.12
CA LEU A 692 -34.65 24.79 0.49
C LEU A 692 -35.19 23.37 0.22
N ALA A 693 -36.47 23.13 0.50
CA ALA A 693 -37.12 21.86 0.19
C ALA A 693 -37.17 21.62 -1.33
N GLY A 694 -37.49 22.65 -2.13
CA GLY A 694 -37.44 22.59 -3.59
C GLY A 694 -36.04 22.26 -4.13
N ILE A 695 -35.00 22.99 -3.67
CA ILE A 695 -33.59 22.74 -4.05
C ILE A 695 -33.17 21.30 -3.68
N PHE A 696 -33.61 20.82 -2.51
CA PHE A 696 -33.37 19.45 -2.08
C PHE A 696 -33.98 18.43 -3.05
N VAL A 697 -35.24 18.62 -3.48
CA VAL A 697 -35.88 17.77 -4.50
C VAL A 697 -35.09 17.78 -5.80
N LEU A 698 -34.62 18.94 -6.27
CA LEU A 698 -33.83 19.04 -7.51
C LEU A 698 -32.56 18.17 -7.47
N GLY A 699 -31.88 18.17 -6.32
CA GLY A 699 -30.69 17.34 -6.08
C GLY A 699 -30.99 15.85 -6.04
N GLU A 700 -32.01 15.42 -5.29
CA GLU A 700 -32.36 14.00 -5.12
C GLU A 700 -32.96 13.38 -6.40
N THR A 701 -33.79 14.13 -7.11
CA THR A 701 -34.41 13.71 -8.38
C THR A 701 -33.45 13.75 -9.57
N LYS A 702 -32.25 14.31 -9.36
CA LYS A 702 -31.22 14.55 -10.38
C LYS A 702 -31.78 15.32 -11.59
N SER A 703 -32.48 16.42 -11.32
CA SER A 703 -33.15 17.24 -12.34
C SER A 703 -32.15 18.11 -13.11
N ILE A 704 -31.52 17.52 -14.14
CA ILE A 704 -30.49 18.17 -14.98
C ILE A 704 -30.97 19.48 -15.62
N GLN A 705 -32.27 19.59 -15.93
CA GLN A 705 -32.84 20.77 -16.58
C GLN A 705 -32.75 22.03 -15.71
N GLU A 706 -32.66 21.87 -14.38
CA GLU A 706 -32.64 22.96 -13.41
C GLU A 706 -31.21 23.39 -13.00
N ILE A 707 -30.18 22.91 -13.69
CA ILE A 707 -28.79 23.34 -13.46
C ILE A 707 -28.64 24.87 -13.51
N PRO A 708 -29.20 25.61 -14.49
CA PRO A 708 -29.08 27.06 -14.52
C PRO A 708 -29.65 27.74 -13.26
N ARG A 709 -30.76 27.21 -12.75
CA ARG A 709 -31.42 27.70 -11.54
C ARG A 709 -30.58 27.40 -10.28
N LEU A 710 -30.02 26.19 -10.18
CA LEU A 710 -29.09 25.84 -9.10
C LEU A 710 -27.81 26.69 -9.11
N LEU A 711 -27.29 27.02 -10.29
CA LEU A 711 -26.13 27.93 -10.43
C LEU A 711 -26.46 29.38 -10.01
N HIS A 712 -27.72 29.80 -10.16
CA HIS A 712 -28.19 31.07 -9.62
C HIS A 712 -28.23 31.02 -8.08
N TYR A 713 -28.82 29.98 -7.49
CA TYR A 713 -28.88 29.80 -6.04
C TYR A 713 -27.52 29.64 -5.36
N LEU A 714 -26.51 29.13 -6.09
CA LEU A 714 -25.13 29.09 -5.62
C LEU A 714 -24.55 30.48 -5.31
N LYS A 715 -25.13 31.55 -5.90
CA LYS A 715 -24.74 32.96 -5.69
C LYS A 715 -25.65 33.71 -4.70
N SER A 716 -26.57 33.02 -4.03
CA SER A 716 -27.48 33.64 -3.05
C SER A 716 -26.72 34.26 -1.88
N ASP A 717 -27.23 35.33 -1.27
CA ASP A 717 -26.67 35.90 -0.04
C ASP A 717 -26.92 35.01 1.19
N ASN A 718 -27.91 34.11 1.12
CA ASN A 718 -28.22 33.17 2.20
C ASN A 718 -27.31 31.93 2.14
N SER A 719 -26.56 31.69 3.23
CA SER A 719 -25.62 30.58 3.35
C SER A 719 -26.26 29.20 3.21
N ASP A 720 -27.48 29.03 3.72
CA ASP A 720 -28.17 27.74 3.65
C ASP A 720 -28.61 27.42 2.23
N ILE A 721 -29.10 28.43 1.50
CA ILE A 721 -29.48 28.31 0.08
C ILE A 721 -28.26 28.00 -0.78
N ARG A 722 -27.14 28.72 -0.58
CA ARG A 722 -25.88 28.43 -1.28
C ARG A 722 -25.42 27.01 -1.04
N THR A 723 -25.41 26.56 0.22
CA THR A 723 -24.95 25.22 0.62
C THR A 723 -25.87 24.14 0.05
N ALA A 724 -27.19 24.33 0.10
CA ALA A 724 -28.15 23.41 -0.48
C ALA A 724 -27.99 23.29 -2.00
N ALA A 725 -27.81 24.41 -2.70
CA ALA A 725 -27.55 24.44 -4.13
C ALA A 725 -26.23 23.73 -4.49
N ALA A 726 -25.18 23.95 -3.70
CA ALA A 726 -23.88 23.30 -3.87
C ALA A 726 -23.98 21.77 -3.70
N VAL A 727 -24.71 21.30 -2.68
CA VAL A 727 -24.97 19.87 -2.46
C VAL A 727 -25.80 19.26 -3.60
N ALA A 728 -26.83 19.97 -4.09
CA ALA A 728 -27.63 19.52 -5.23
C ALA A 728 -26.80 19.40 -6.53
N LEU A 729 -25.96 20.39 -6.81
CA LEU A 729 -25.00 20.36 -7.93
C LEU A 729 -23.99 19.22 -7.78
N ALA A 730 -23.50 18.94 -6.57
CA ALA A 730 -22.63 17.79 -6.32
C ALA A 730 -23.33 16.46 -6.63
N LYS A 731 -24.59 16.27 -6.21
CA LYS A 731 -25.41 15.08 -6.55
C LYS A 731 -25.63 14.90 -8.05
N LEU A 732 -25.64 16.00 -8.81
CA LEU A 732 -25.67 16.03 -10.27
C LEU A 732 -24.29 15.82 -10.93
N GLY A 733 -23.22 15.69 -10.14
CA GLY A 733 -21.85 15.51 -10.62
C GLY A 733 -21.20 16.77 -11.18
N LYS A 734 -21.68 17.96 -10.79
CA LYS A 734 -21.22 19.26 -11.30
C LYS A 734 -20.08 19.84 -10.47
N THR A 735 -18.97 20.13 -11.14
CA THR A 735 -17.71 20.58 -10.51
C THR A 735 -17.75 22.04 -10.08
N GLU A 736 -18.72 22.81 -10.59
CA GLU A 736 -18.91 24.23 -10.33
C GLU A 736 -19.19 24.53 -8.85
N ALA A 737 -19.70 23.54 -8.10
CA ALA A 737 -19.97 23.67 -6.67
C ALA A 737 -18.79 23.30 -5.74
N VAL A 738 -17.65 22.85 -6.29
CA VAL A 738 -16.53 22.36 -5.48
C VAL A 738 -16.01 23.44 -4.53
N GLU A 739 -15.70 24.64 -5.01
CA GLU A 739 -15.15 25.72 -4.18
C GLU A 739 -16.12 26.12 -3.05
N GLN A 740 -17.40 26.30 -3.36
CA GLN A 740 -18.42 26.63 -2.35
C GLN A 740 -18.58 25.55 -1.28
N LEU A 741 -18.47 24.26 -1.65
CA LEU A 741 -18.50 23.17 -0.67
C LEU A 741 -17.26 23.16 0.23
N LEU A 742 -16.10 23.53 -0.31
CA LEU A 742 -14.86 23.62 0.44
C LEU A 742 -14.90 24.78 1.44
N GLU A 743 -15.37 25.95 1.02
CA GLU A 743 -15.61 27.10 1.90
C GLU A 743 -16.57 26.73 3.02
N ALA A 744 -17.73 26.13 2.70
CA ALA A 744 -18.72 25.71 3.70
C ALA A 744 -18.16 24.68 4.71
N MET A 745 -17.23 23.81 4.30
CA MET A 745 -16.54 22.89 5.21
C MET A 745 -15.50 23.60 6.10
N LEU A 746 -14.89 24.68 5.63
CA LEU A 746 -13.73 25.32 6.26
C LEU A 746 -14.03 26.62 7.03
N GLU A 747 -15.17 27.28 6.78
CA GLU A 747 -15.53 28.59 7.36
C GLU A 747 -16.58 28.48 8.49
N GLY A 748 -17.23 27.32 8.63
CA GLY A 748 -18.25 27.09 9.66
C GLY A 748 -17.70 26.71 11.04
N GLN A 749 -18.57 26.79 12.06
CA GLN A 749 -18.37 26.04 13.31
C GLN A 749 -18.17 24.56 12.99
N GLU A 750 -17.38 23.83 13.81
CA GLU A 750 -17.03 22.41 13.64
C GLU A 750 -18.24 21.52 13.26
N SER A 751 -19.42 21.83 13.82
CA SER A 751 -20.69 21.16 13.55
C SER A 751 -21.22 21.35 12.11
N HIS A 752 -21.09 22.54 11.54
CA HIS A 752 -21.60 22.85 10.20
C HIS A 752 -20.76 22.17 9.11
N GLY A 753 -19.42 22.25 9.21
CA GLY A 753 -18.55 21.63 8.23
C GLY A 753 -18.65 20.10 8.22
N ALA A 754 -18.79 19.49 9.39
CA ALA A 754 -19.06 18.05 9.52
C ALA A 754 -20.40 17.66 8.85
N ALA A 755 -21.45 18.47 9.03
CA ALA A 755 -22.76 18.23 8.40
C ALA A 755 -22.70 18.33 6.86
N VAL A 756 -21.97 19.30 6.31
CA VAL A 756 -21.77 19.42 4.85
C VAL A 756 -21.02 18.21 4.31
N LYS A 757 -19.93 17.81 4.98
CA LYS A 757 -19.15 16.62 4.60
C LYS A 757 -20.00 15.36 4.60
N GLN A 758 -20.88 15.18 5.59
CA GLN A 758 -21.81 14.06 5.64
C GLN A 758 -22.84 14.08 4.49
N LYS A 759 -23.41 15.25 4.16
CA LYS A 759 -24.36 15.39 3.04
C LYS A 759 -23.75 15.00 1.69
N VAL A 760 -22.45 15.30 1.48
CA VAL A 760 -21.74 14.99 0.23
C VAL A 760 -21.23 13.54 0.18
N ARG A 761 -21.18 12.82 1.31
CA ARG A 761 -20.72 11.42 1.38
C ARG A 761 -21.49 10.46 0.48
N HIS A 762 -22.77 10.74 0.23
CA HIS A 762 -23.68 9.92 -0.57
C HIS A 762 -23.67 10.26 -2.08
N VAL A 763 -22.82 11.19 -2.51
CA VAL A 763 -22.61 11.53 -3.91
C VAL A 763 -21.79 10.45 -4.62
N GLU A 764 -21.78 10.45 -5.96
CA GLU A 764 -20.94 9.54 -6.73
C GLU A 764 -19.49 9.51 -6.26
N SER A 765 -18.94 8.30 -6.09
CA SER A 765 -17.63 8.08 -5.46
C SER A 765 -16.48 8.87 -6.12
N TYR A 766 -16.59 9.17 -7.41
CA TYR A 766 -15.59 9.95 -8.14
C TYR A 766 -15.58 11.41 -7.67
N TYR A 767 -16.76 12.00 -7.50
CA TYR A 767 -16.91 13.38 -7.01
C TYR A 767 -16.35 13.51 -5.59
N VAL A 768 -16.67 12.56 -4.70
CA VAL A 768 -16.16 12.53 -3.32
C VAL A 768 -14.63 12.45 -3.31
N LYS A 769 -14.03 11.58 -4.12
CA LYS A 769 -12.56 11.48 -4.24
C LYS A 769 -11.94 12.79 -4.73
N MET A 770 -12.56 13.42 -5.72
CA MET A 770 -12.11 14.70 -6.26
C MET A 770 -12.24 15.82 -5.22
N LEU A 771 -13.36 15.91 -4.52
CA LEU A 771 -13.61 16.90 -3.46
C LEU A 771 -12.60 16.74 -2.33
N ASN A 772 -12.37 15.52 -1.83
CA ASN A 772 -11.38 15.25 -0.80
C ASN A 772 -9.97 15.69 -1.23
N ALA A 773 -9.60 15.47 -2.50
CA ALA A 773 -8.31 15.91 -3.03
C ALA A 773 -8.17 17.45 -3.19
N HIS A 774 -9.29 18.18 -3.27
CA HIS A 774 -9.27 19.66 -3.22
C HIS A 774 -9.31 20.16 -1.78
N LEU A 775 -10.10 19.51 -0.92
CA LEU A 775 -10.21 19.81 0.51
C LEU A 775 -8.85 19.72 1.18
N GLU A 776 -8.10 18.67 0.90
CA GLU A 776 -6.77 18.50 1.45
C GLU A 776 -5.80 19.60 1.00
N ARG A 777 -5.83 19.99 -0.28
CA ARG A 777 -5.02 21.12 -0.77
C ARG A 777 -5.36 22.43 -0.06
N HIS A 778 -6.63 22.70 0.17
CA HIS A 778 -7.09 23.90 0.87
C HIS A 778 -6.75 23.86 2.36
N ILE A 779 -6.91 22.71 3.01
CA ILE A 779 -6.52 22.51 4.41
C ILE A 779 -5.02 22.72 4.56
N LEU A 780 -4.21 22.15 3.66
CA LEU A 780 -2.76 22.37 3.67
C LEU A 780 -2.41 23.86 3.48
N ALA A 781 -3.08 24.56 2.58
CA ALA A 781 -2.88 26.00 2.39
C ALA A 781 -3.25 26.82 3.66
N LYS A 782 -4.39 26.52 4.29
CA LYS A 782 -4.79 27.14 5.57
C LYS A 782 -3.80 26.82 6.69
N MET A 783 -3.33 25.58 6.76
CA MET A 783 -2.28 25.18 7.72
C MET A 783 -0.98 25.96 7.48
N GLU A 784 -0.56 26.13 6.22
CA GLU A 784 0.63 26.93 5.89
C GLU A 784 0.46 28.40 6.30
N GLU A 785 -0.73 28.97 6.08
CA GLU A 785 -1.08 30.34 6.49
C GLU A 785 -1.05 30.50 8.02
N GLU A 786 -1.68 29.58 8.76
CA GLU A 786 -1.81 29.67 10.23
C GLU A 786 -0.52 29.32 10.98
N PHE A 787 0.26 28.35 10.48
CA PHE A 787 1.41 27.77 11.19
C PHE A 787 2.78 28.14 10.58
N GLY A 788 2.79 28.71 9.37
CA GLY A 788 4.00 29.06 8.64
C GLY A 788 4.79 27.84 8.16
N ASN A 789 5.87 28.09 7.42
CA ASN A 789 6.72 27.05 6.83
C ASN A 789 7.74 26.49 7.84
N LYS A 790 7.27 25.99 9.00
CA LYS A 790 8.13 25.38 10.03
C LYS A 790 8.43 23.92 9.70
N LYS A 791 9.70 23.51 9.83
CA LYS A 791 10.20 22.15 9.56
C LYS A 791 9.51 21.05 10.37
N GLU A 792 9.10 21.37 11.61
CA GLU A 792 8.33 20.50 12.49
C GLU A 792 7.41 21.37 13.34
N LEU A 793 6.16 20.95 13.51
CA LEU A 793 5.22 21.61 14.40
C LEU A 793 5.31 20.95 15.78
N ILE A 794 6.01 21.60 16.70
CA ILE A 794 6.10 21.17 18.09
C ILE A 794 4.76 21.50 18.77
N LEU A 795 3.95 20.49 19.08
CA LEU A 795 2.62 20.69 19.66
C LEU A 795 2.65 21.40 21.02
N ASP A 796 3.70 21.16 21.81
CA ASP A 796 3.89 21.78 23.13
C ASP A 796 3.91 23.31 23.04
N ASP A 797 4.36 23.89 21.92
CA ASP A 797 4.54 25.34 21.76
C ASP A 797 3.28 26.05 21.24
N LEU A 798 2.24 25.30 20.83
CA LEU A 798 1.05 25.87 20.18
C LEU A 798 -0.01 26.34 21.19
N PRO A 799 -0.62 27.52 20.99
CA PRO A 799 -1.75 27.96 21.82
C PRO A 799 -2.98 27.05 21.60
N MET A 800 -3.91 27.06 22.57
CA MET A 800 -5.04 26.12 22.60
C MET A 800 -5.95 26.25 21.36
N ASP A 801 -6.23 27.47 20.91
CA ASP A 801 -7.07 27.72 19.74
C ASP A 801 -6.45 27.13 18.46
N LYS A 802 -5.14 27.27 18.31
CA LYS A 802 -4.41 26.67 17.17
C LYS A 802 -4.37 25.13 17.26
N LEU A 803 -4.28 24.55 18.45
CA LEU A 803 -4.39 23.10 18.62
C LEU A 803 -5.79 22.59 18.22
N ARG A 804 -6.84 23.34 18.55
CA ARG A 804 -8.22 23.03 18.17
C ARG A 804 -8.45 23.14 16.65
N ASN A 805 -7.95 24.19 16.01
CA ASN A 805 -7.99 24.32 14.54
C ASN A 805 -7.24 23.18 13.86
N LEU A 806 -6.03 22.87 14.33
CA LEU A 806 -5.23 21.77 13.80
C LEU A 806 -5.96 20.42 13.95
N LYS A 807 -6.60 20.19 15.09
CA LYS A 807 -7.44 19.02 15.33
C LYS A 807 -8.59 18.95 14.32
N TYR A 808 -9.33 20.04 14.16
CA TYR A 808 -10.47 20.12 13.24
C TYR A 808 -10.06 19.83 11.78
N TYR A 809 -8.96 20.42 11.33
CA TYR A 809 -8.41 20.14 10.01
C TYR A 809 -8.08 18.65 9.83
N TYR A 810 -7.52 18.00 10.84
CA TYR A 810 -7.26 16.57 10.80
C TYR A 810 -8.52 15.70 10.87
N GLU A 811 -9.58 16.16 11.51
CA GLU A 811 -10.90 15.52 11.50
C GLU A 811 -11.56 15.60 10.12
N LEU A 812 -11.46 16.75 9.45
CA LEU A 812 -11.87 16.88 8.05
C LEU A 812 -11.06 15.98 7.10
N LEU A 813 -9.80 15.68 7.42
CA LEU A 813 -8.97 14.74 6.67
C LEU A 813 -9.12 13.27 7.08
N GLU A 814 -9.85 12.97 8.17
CA GLU A 814 -9.97 11.61 8.75
C GLU A 814 -8.62 10.98 9.15
N HIS A 815 -7.67 11.79 9.64
CA HIS A 815 -6.37 11.31 10.12
C HIS A 815 -6.38 10.99 11.62
N ASP A 816 -6.99 9.85 12.01
CA ASP A 816 -7.13 9.39 13.40
C ASP A 816 -5.85 9.55 14.25
N HIS A 817 -4.70 9.20 13.68
CA HIS A 817 -3.43 9.23 14.40
C HIS A 817 -3.00 10.65 14.81
N ALA A 818 -3.12 11.63 13.91
CA ALA A 818 -2.75 13.01 14.19
C ALA A 818 -3.73 13.63 15.21
N ILE A 819 -5.02 13.32 15.07
CA ILE A 819 -6.07 13.79 15.98
C ILE A 819 -5.77 13.32 17.42
N LEU A 820 -5.44 12.04 17.62
CA LEU A 820 -5.11 11.49 18.95
C LEU A 820 -3.92 12.18 19.60
N LYS A 821 -2.85 12.42 18.84
CA LYS A 821 -1.67 13.13 19.35
C LYS A 821 -2.01 14.54 19.80
N ILE A 822 -2.81 15.26 19.01
CA ILE A 822 -3.24 16.62 19.33
C ILE A 822 -4.16 16.63 20.56
N GLU A 823 -5.08 15.67 20.68
CA GLU A 823 -5.96 15.56 21.84
C GLU A 823 -5.23 15.25 23.15
N HIS A 824 -4.25 14.33 23.12
CA HIS A 824 -3.40 14.08 24.27
C HIS A 824 -2.68 15.36 24.70
N MET A 825 -2.25 16.18 23.74
CA MET A 825 -1.63 17.46 24.04
C MET A 825 -2.62 18.47 24.64
N ILE A 826 -3.82 18.58 24.06
CA ILE A 826 -4.90 19.44 24.57
C ILE A 826 -5.20 19.08 26.03
N LYS A 827 -5.47 17.79 26.31
CA LYS A 827 -5.74 17.30 27.67
C LYS A 827 -4.58 17.57 28.63
N ARG A 828 -3.33 17.37 28.19
CA ARG A 828 -2.14 17.64 29.02
C ARG A 828 -2.06 19.12 29.40
N LYS A 829 -2.36 20.02 28.46
CA LYS A 829 -2.38 21.47 28.71
C LYS A 829 -3.55 21.90 29.59
N GLU A 830 -4.74 21.32 29.42
CA GLU A 830 -5.90 21.54 30.29
C GLU A 830 -5.59 21.12 31.74
N LEU A 831 -5.05 19.92 31.94
CA LEU A 831 -4.61 19.44 33.26
C LEU A 831 -3.49 20.28 33.88
N ALA A 832 -2.61 20.87 33.06
CA ALA A 832 -1.56 21.77 33.53
C ALA A 832 -2.08 23.16 33.91
N ALA A 833 -3.16 23.62 33.27
CA ALA A 833 -3.85 24.85 33.64
C ALA A 833 -4.62 24.66 34.95
N GLU A 834 -5.38 23.56 35.09
CA GLU A 834 -6.09 23.21 36.33
C GLU A 834 -5.15 23.11 37.55
N LYS A 835 -3.92 22.60 37.35
CA LYS A 835 -2.88 22.54 38.40
C LYS A 835 -2.19 23.88 38.70
N LYS A 836 -2.33 24.88 37.84
CA LYS A 836 -1.82 26.25 38.08
C LYS A 836 -2.85 27.12 38.77
N ASP A 837 -4.13 26.82 38.57
CA ASP A 837 -5.26 27.53 39.17
C ASP A 837 -5.68 26.94 40.54
N ALA A 838 -5.22 25.72 40.86
CA ALA A 838 -5.31 25.08 42.17
C ALA A 838 -4.02 25.29 42.98
#